data_AF-A0A2W6U1X2-F1
#
_entry.id   AF-A0A2W6U1X2-F1
#
_cell.length_a   1.000
_cell.length_b   1.000
_cell.length_c   1.000
_cell.angle_alpha   90.00
_cell.angle_beta   90.00
_cell.angle_gamma   90.00
#
_symmetry.space_group_name_H-M   'P 1'
#
loop_
_entity.id
_entity.type
_entity.pdbx_description
1 polymer ?
#
loop_
_entity_poly.entity_id
_entity_poly.type
_entity_poly.pdbx_seq_one_letter_code
_entity_poly.pdbx_strand_id
1 'polypeptide(L)'
;MEAPVFYDPSGRRRIWSLRLLWAFLVVIALAAIGFATTILNVPAPDPLKLGIERQQPRSLNAQVAHLRHDVDRRVRSVKSWLPGGKPAATPAAGRQVTVGFYVPWDDASRATLSAHINQLDWVVPVISSVVGPDHAFTYTPNKPLKAVLATSQHRPLILPMVQNVKDDSWDGANMAKLLHSKAARARLLDQIAGMLAAENAAGVAFDFEELPQSAQADYRTLIAEANARFGKLLVTVSVPVDDDSWNLKAYAKAADKLFLMTYDEHYPGGPAGPIASQPWFVDKLRRTIAEVGRDKAIVAIGNYAYDWPDGGTDADSMTDEDAYLIAHDNQVTTRFDPASGNATFDYRDDDGTLRHVWMLDAASGWNQLRAVKTAGAYGVALWRLGGEDPGVWDGFAAIRRGDKPPAFGPVRSIGNVDVQGNGEILRITATPTEGYRTATADANGLIRDERYKSYPTPYVVKRTGYRAKQVALTFDDGPDPVWTPRILDILEAKKAPATFFVIGENALAHPFLLDRILRDGSEIGNHSYTHPNMALVSPRGARIELNTTQRLIEAYTGRSTRLFRAPYFGDAEPTTEDELGPALLAQDAGYVNVGLHVDSEDWTRPGVQAILDNTFRGVDDGDAVKSGNVILLHDSGGNRAETVAALPAIIDGLRERGYEIVPVSQLAGLSPAKVNPTISGSDLLAVRFDVGVFLVLAGLDATLKFLFFVAIFVGTFRAILLAFLAVRSNAKANRPVAPEIDPARFVSVLIPAFNEARVIEASVRRVLASEQIELEVIVIDDGSKDETSEIVRTAFADEPRVRLLTLENGGKARALNKGLELATGEIIVALDADTQFEPLTMARLGRWFADPALGAVAGNAKVGNRINIVTRWQAVEYVTAQNLERRALSRFDAITVVPGAVGAWRRAALDSVGGYPHDTLAEDQDLTIAIQRGGWLVRYDIDAVAWTEAPESFGALAKQRFRWAFGTLQCLWKHRRILIDRKPSGLALVGIPQAWLFQIGFALISPLIDLALAISIVATILRVQQHGWAQTQSDVLRMGIYWILFTAIDALCGWIAYRLEKREGHFPLFLLLAQRFVYRQIMYSVVVRAVTAAIRGPWVGWGKLERSGRVAQPG
;
A
#
# COMPACT_ATOMS: atom_id res chain seq x y z
N MET A 1 50.45 -35.15 10.71
CA MET A 1 49.15 -34.52 11.00
C MET A 1 48.17 -34.95 9.93
N GLU A 2 47.11 -35.66 10.29
CA GLU A 2 46.02 -35.93 9.36
C GLU A 2 45.38 -34.59 8.93
N ALA A 3 45.08 -34.46 7.64
CA ALA A 3 44.48 -33.24 7.13
C ALA A 3 43.04 -33.10 7.66
N PRO A 4 42.64 -31.96 8.24
CA PRO A 4 41.28 -31.76 8.72
C PRO A 4 40.24 -31.98 7.61
N VAL A 5 39.05 -32.46 7.97
CA VAL A 5 37.96 -32.67 7.03
C VAL A 5 37.61 -31.35 6.32
N PHE A 6 37.52 -31.39 4.98
CA PHE A 6 37.34 -30.27 4.03
C PHE A 6 38.58 -29.44 3.68
N TYR A 7 39.70 -29.59 4.36
CA TYR A 7 40.91 -28.82 4.06
C TYR A 7 41.41 -29.10 2.63
N ASP A 8 41.56 -28.04 1.84
CA ASP A 8 42.13 -28.10 0.49
C ASP A 8 43.40 -27.24 0.41
N PRO A 9 44.60 -27.85 0.54
CA PRO A 9 45.86 -27.11 0.48
C PRO A 9 46.14 -26.51 -0.91
N SER A 10 45.47 -26.99 -1.96
CA SER A 10 45.67 -26.49 -3.33
C SER A 10 44.97 -25.16 -3.61
N GLY A 11 44.01 -24.77 -2.77
CA GLY A 11 43.16 -23.59 -2.96
C GLY A 11 42.23 -23.63 -4.17
N ARG A 12 42.22 -24.74 -4.94
CA ARG A 12 41.42 -24.88 -6.17
C ARG A 12 39.93 -24.80 -5.90
N ARG A 13 39.45 -25.35 -4.77
CA ARG A 13 38.02 -25.30 -4.39
C ARG A 13 37.55 -23.85 -4.22
N ARG A 14 38.35 -23.00 -3.58
CA ARG A 14 38.05 -21.57 -3.44
C ARG A 14 37.96 -20.88 -4.81
N ILE A 15 38.92 -21.10 -5.70
CA ILE A 15 38.95 -20.45 -7.02
C ILE A 15 37.71 -20.85 -7.85
N TRP A 16 37.41 -22.15 -7.94
CA TRP A 16 36.26 -22.63 -8.71
C TRP A 16 34.93 -22.19 -8.11
N SER A 17 34.76 -22.24 -6.79
CA SER A 17 33.53 -21.78 -6.14
C SER A 17 33.25 -20.30 -6.40
N LEU A 18 34.29 -19.44 -6.37
CA LEU A 18 34.15 -18.02 -6.67
C LEU A 18 33.84 -17.79 -8.15
N ARG A 19 34.48 -18.51 -9.07
CA ARG A 19 34.19 -18.42 -10.51
C ARG A 19 32.75 -18.82 -10.84
N LEU A 20 32.27 -19.92 -10.26
CA LEU A 20 30.89 -20.37 -10.45
C LEU A 20 29.88 -19.37 -9.88
N LEU A 21 30.15 -18.81 -8.70
CA LEU A 21 29.30 -17.76 -8.12
C LEU A 21 29.26 -16.51 -9.02
N TRP A 22 30.42 -16.04 -9.49
CA TRP A 22 30.49 -14.90 -10.39
C TRP A 22 29.77 -15.17 -11.72
N ALA A 23 29.96 -16.35 -12.32
CA ALA A 23 29.25 -16.74 -13.53
C ALA A 23 27.73 -16.75 -13.32
N PHE A 24 27.26 -17.29 -12.20
CA PHE A 24 25.84 -17.28 -11.83
C PHE A 24 25.28 -15.85 -11.67
N LEU A 25 26.00 -14.98 -10.96
CA LEU A 25 25.60 -13.57 -10.79
C LEU A 25 25.58 -12.80 -12.11
N VAL A 26 26.54 -13.05 -13.00
CA VAL A 26 26.57 -12.46 -14.34
C VAL A 26 25.38 -12.92 -15.17
N VAL A 27 25.01 -14.21 -15.13
CA VAL A 27 23.82 -14.73 -15.82
C VAL A 27 22.55 -14.05 -15.29
N ILE A 28 22.41 -13.90 -13.97
CA ILE A 28 21.27 -13.17 -13.39
C ILE A 28 21.24 -11.71 -13.84
N ALA A 29 22.39 -11.02 -13.80
CA ALA A 29 22.47 -9.62 -14.20
C ALA A 29 22.13 -9.43 -15.68
N LEU A 30 22.65 -10.29 -16.57
CA LEU A 30 22.33 -10.26 -17.99
C LEU A 30 20.86 -10.56 -18.26
N ALA A 31 20.26 -11.52 -17.54
CA ALA A 31 18.83 -11.82 -17.65
C ALA A 31 17.97 -10.62 -17.19
N ALA A 32 18.34 -9.98 -16.07
CA ALA A 32 17.64 -8.82 -15.54
C ALA A 32 17.75 -7.59 -16.48
N ILE A 33 18.94 -7.35 -17.07
CA ILE A 33 19.13 -6.28 -18.06
C ILE A 33 18.30 -6.56 -19.31
N GLY A 34 18.31 -7.81 -19.81
CA GLY A 34 17.48 -8.22 -20.94
C GLY A 34 16.00 -7.94 -20.69
N PHE A 35 15.49 -8.38 -19.53
CA PHE A 35 14.08 -8.22 -19.13
C PHE A 35 13.69 -6.76 -18.90
N ALA A 36 14.56 -5.95 -18.29
CA ALA A 36 14.31 -4.52 -18.16
C ALA A 36 14.25 -3.82 -19.53
N THR A 37 15.06 -4.26 -20.49
CA THR A 37 15.09 -3.69 -21.83
C THR A 37 13.81 -4.02 -22.61
N THR A 38 13.25 -5.22 -22.46
CA THR A 38 12.01 -5.64 -23.12
C THR A 38 10.75 -4.97 -22.55
N ILE A 39 10.74 -4.68 -21.23
CA ILE A 39 9.67 -3.90 -20.58
C ILE A 39 9.74 -2.41 -20.94
N LEU A 40 10.95 -1.82 -20.94
CA LEU A 40 11.10 -0.40 -21.23
C LEU A 40 10.88 -0.06 -22.71
N ASN A 41 11.11 -1.02 -23.62
CA ASN A 41 10.97 -0.84 -25.06
C ASN A 41 9.88 -1.75 -25.63
N VAL A 42 8.62 -1.36 -25.40
CA VAL A 42 7.46 -1.92 -26.12
C VAL A 42 7.13 -0.98 -27.28
N PRO A 43 7.17 -1.42 -28.55
CA PRO A 43 6.81 -0.57 -29.67
C PRO A 43 5.35 -0.12 -29.57
N ALA A 44 5.09 1.19 -29.61
CA ALA A 44 3.73 1.71 -29.69
C ALA A 44 3.18 1.46 -31.11
N PRO A 45 2.13 0.66 -31.27
CA PRO A 45 1.55 0.39 -32.58
C PRO A 45 0.68 1.56 -33.07
N ASP A 46 0.54 1.71 -34.38
CA ASP A 46 -0.29 2.78 -34.98
C ASP A 46 -1.72 2.78 -34.39
N PRO A 47 -2.31 3.96 -34.09
CA PRO A 47 -3.65 4.07 -33.54
C PRO A 47 -4.71 3.39 -34.40
N LEU A 48 -5.62 2.64 -33.77
CA LEU A 48 -6.73 2.01 -34.48
C LEU A 48 -7.70 3.07 -35.02
N LYS A 49 -8.10 2.92 -36.29
CA LYS A 49 -9.15 3.75 -36.89
C LYS A 49 -10.50 3.26 -36.38
N LEU A 50 -11.09 4.00 -35.45
CA LEU A 50 -12.45 3.78 -34.99
C LEU A 50 -13.43 4.33 -36.04
N GLY A 51 -14.52 3.61 -36.29
CA GLY A 51 -15.61 4.11 -37.13
C GLY A 51 -16.31 5.25 -36.40
N ILE A 52 -16.03 6.49 -36.80
CA ILE A 52 -16.71 7.66 -36.25
C ILE A 52 -18.07 7.72 -36.94
N GLU A 53 -19.15 7.67 -36.15
CA GLU A 53 -20.49 7.99 -36.66
C GLU A 53 -20.49 9.45 -37.12
N ARG A 54 -21.04 9.67 -38.32
CA ARG A 54 -20.93 10.93 -39.06
C ARG A 54 -21.17 12.15 -38.16
N GLN A 55 -20.13 12.97 -37.96
CA GLN A 55 -20.35 14.40 -37.78
C GLN A 55 -21.14 14.88 -39.00
N GLN A 56 -22.31 15.46 -38.80
CA GLN A 56 -22.94 16.21 -39.87
C GLN A 56 -21.95 17.31 -40.28
N PRO A 57 -21.55 17.37 -41.56
CA PRO A 57 -20.71 18.45 -42.03
C PRO A 57 -21.53 19.74 -42.03
N ARG A 58 -21.09 20.76 -41.29
CA ARG A 58 -21.52 22.14 -41.52
C ARG A 58 -21.33 22.47 -43.01
N SER A 59 -22.39 22.99 -43.63
CA SER A 59 -22.40 23.26 -45.06
C SER A 59 -21.44 24.40 -45.41
N LEU A 60 -20.69 24.18 -46.49
CA LEU A 60 -19.70 25.09 -47.08
C LEU A 60 -20.42 26.23 -47.84
N ASN A 61 -21.18 27.06 -47.13
CA ASN A 61 -21.83 28.26 -47.67
C ASN A 61 -21.97 29.34 -46.58
N ALA A 62 -20.84 29.85 -46.10
CA ALA A 62 -20.78 31.11 -45.36
C ALA A 62 -19.38 31.73 -45.49
N GLN A 63 -18.95 32.00 -46.72
CA GLN A 63 -17.83 32.92 -46.97
C GLN A 63 -18.27 33.98 -47.98
N VAL A 64 -18.01 35.24 -47.58
CA VAL A 64 -18.08 36.51 -48.33
C VAL A 64 -19.42 37.28 -48.28
N ALA A 65 -19.45 38.38 -47.51
CA ALA A 65 -19.68 39.75 -48.03
C ALA A 65 -19.55 40.85 -46.93
N HIS A 66 -18.49 41.66 -47.09
CA HIS A 66 -18.33 43.12 -46.91
C HIS A 66 -19.20 43.97 -45.96
N LEU A 67 -18.50 44.62 -45.02
CA LEU A 67 -18.24 46.09 -44.87
C LEU A 67 -19.39 47.14 -44.98
N ARG A 68 -19.45 47.94 -43.89
CA ARG A 68 -19.63 49.42 -43.74
C ARG A 68 -21.03 50.06 -43.76
N HIS A 69 -21.42 50.58 -42.60
CA HIS A 69 -21.76 51.98 -42.20
C HIS A 69 -22.62 51.86 -40.91
N ASP A 70 -22.62 52.74 -39.91
CA ASP A 70 -22.06 54.07 -39.81
C ASP A 70 -21.87 54.48 -38.35
N VAL A 71 -21.07 55.53 -38.21
CA VAL A 71 -20.92 56.38 -37.03
C VAL A 71 -22.24 57.08 -36.71
N ASP A 72 -22.65 57.11 -35.44
CA ASP A 72 -22.76 58.30 -34.58
C ASP A 72 -23.86 58.16 -33.51
N ARG A 73 -23.49 58.20 -32.22
CA ARG A 73 -24.18 59.00 -31.20
C ARG A 73 -23.46 59.02 -29.85
N ARG A 74 -22.89 60.19 -29.58
CA ARG A 74 -23.06 61.01 -28.37
C ARG A 74 -22.55 60.47 -27.03
N VAL A 75 -21.40 61.02 -26.65
CA VAL A 75 -21.17 61.77 -25.39
C VAL A 75 -22.38 61.81 -24.45
N ARG A 76 -22.36 61.00 -23.39
CA ARG A 76 -23.11 61.23 -22.14
C ARG A 76 -22.34 60.64 -20.94
N SER A 77 -21.98 61.55 -20.04
CA SER A 77 -21.48 61.38 -18.66
C SER A 77 -20.46 60.29 -18.40
N VAL A 78 -19.19 60.69 -18.26
CA VAL A 78 -18.21 59.96 -17.44
C VAL A 78 -18.72 59.98 -15.99
N LYS A 79 -19.53 58.99 -15.62
CA LYS A 79 -19.77 58.65 -14.21
C LYS A 79 -18.51 57.96 -13.69
N SER A 80 -18.09 58.27 -12.47
CA SER A 80 -16.84 57.74 -11.93
C SER A 80 -16.92 56.20 -11.80
N TRP A 81 -15.94 55.49 -12.38
CA TRP A 81 -15.79 54.03 -12.28
C TRP A 81 -15.31 53.55 -10.88
N LEU A 82 -15.13 54.49 -9.96
CA LEU A 82 -14.93 54.28 -8.54
C LEU A 82 -15.92 55.14 -7.76
N PRO A 83 -16.37 54.71 -6.57
CA PRO A 83 -17.23 55.53 -5.73
C PRO A 83 -16.49 56.81 -5.29
N GLY A 84 -17.01 57.99 -5.63
CA GLY A 84 -16.37 59.28 -5.33
C GLY A 84 -16.44 59.66 -3.85
N GLY A 85 -15.28 59.78 -3.21
CA GLY A 85 -15.10 60.27 -1.83
C GLY A 85 -13.64 60.14 -1.37
N LYS A 86 -13.18 60.96 -0.39
CA LYS A 86 -11.83 60.82 0.19
C LYS A 86 -11.63 59.38 0.70
N PRO A 87 -10.45 58.76 0.53
CA PRO A 87 -10.16 57.44 1.10
C PRO A 87 -10.48 57.45 2.59
N ALA A 88 -11.34 56.55 3.05
CA ALA A 88 -11.72 56.50 4.45
C ALA A 88 -10.48 56.18 5.32
N ALA A 89 -10.28 56.94 6.39
CA ALA A 89 -9.10 56.87 7.24
C ALA A 89 -9.01 55.62 8.13
N THR A 90 -9.90 54.63 7.99
CA THR A 90 -9.75 53.32 8.65
C THR A 90 -10.66 52.30 7.96
N PRO A 91 -10.11 51.20 7.39
CA PRO A 91 -10.91 50.02 7.06
C PRO A 91 -11.66 49.53 8.31
N ALA A 92 -12.81 48.86 8.13
CA ALA A 92 -13.38 48.05 9.21
C ALA A 92 -12.25 47.17 9.79
N ALA A 93 -12.09 47.15 11.11
CA ALA A 93 -10.96 46.50 11.77
C ALA A 93 -10.99 44.97 11.51
N GLY A 94 -10.42 44.53 10.39
CA GLY A 94 -10.42 43.14 9.93
C GLY A 94 -10.07 43.00 8.45
N ARG A 95 -9.58 41.82 8.07
CA ARG A 95 -9.34 41.43 6.66
C ARG A 95 -10.68 41.21 5.95
N GLN A 96 -10.86 41.78 4.75
CA GLN A 96 -12.05 41.51 3.91
C GLN A 96 -12.16 40.01 3.61
N VAL A 97 -13.35 39.43 3.77
CA VAL A 97 -13.58 38.01 3.51
C VAL A 97 -13.83 37.75 2.03
N THR A 98 -13.34 36.62 1.52
CA THR A 98 -13.68 36.11 0.19
C THR A 98 -14.53 34.85 0.32
N VAL A 99 -15.64 34.83 -0.40
CA VAL A 99 -16.65 33.77 -0.34
C VAL A 99 -16.81 33.14 -1.73
N GLY A 100 -16.92 31.81 -1.80
CA GLY A 100 -17.24 31.10 -3.05
C GLY A 100 -18.54 30.31 -2.90
N PHE A 101 -19.45 30.43 -3.88
CA PHE A 101 -20.65 29.61 -3.97
C PHE A 101 -20.35 28.32 -4.74
N TYR A 102 -20.40 27.19 -4.04
CA TYR A 102 -20.05 25.88 -4.59
C TYR A 102 -21.31 25.09 -4.90
N VAL A 103 -21.41 24.55 -6.12
CA VAL A 103 -22.54 23.72 -6.53
C VAL A 103 -22.09 22.26 -6.69
N PRO A 104 -22.81 21.29 -6.09
CA PRO A 104 -22.40 19.89 -6.05
C PRO A 104 -22.60 19.13 -7.36
N TRP A 105 -23.43 19.65 -8.27
CA TRP A 105 -23.81 19.00 -9.52
C TRP A 105 -22.90 19.33 -10.70
N ASP A 106 -21.89 20.20 -10.51
CA ASP A 106 -20.97 20.66 -11.54
C ASP A 106 -19.52 20.34 -11.15
N ASP A 107 -18.86 19.53 -11.97
CA ASP A 107 -17.48 19.12 -11.75
C ASP A 107 -16.47 20.26 -11.89
N ALA A 108 -16.73 21.25 -12.74
CA ALA A 108 -15.90 22.45 -12.84
C ALA A 108 -15.94 23.22 -11.50
N SER A 109 -17.09 23.23 -10.82
CA SER A 109 -17.25 23.82 -9.49
C SER A 109 -16.36 23.13 -8.45
N ARG A 110 -16.23 21.79 -8.54
CA ARG A 110 -15.35 21.00 -7.67
C ARG A 110 -13.87 21.24 -8.00
N ALA A 111 -13.51 21.29 -9.28
CA ALA A 111 -12.15 21.53 -9.73
C ALA A 111 -11.63 22.89 -9.28
N THR A 112 -12.41 23.97 -9.49
CA THR A 112 -12.04 25.31 -9.01
C THR A 112 -11.96 25.37 -7.49
N LEU A 113 -12.89 24.72 -6.76
CA LEU A 113 -12.85 24.67 -5.30
C LEU A 113 -11.55 24.00 -4.83
N SER A 114 -11.16 22.88 -5.43
CA SER A 114 -9.91 22.17 -5.08
C SER A 114 -8.67 23.03 -5.32
N ALA A 115 -8.60 23.71 -6.48
CA ALA A 115 -7.49 24.58 -6.84
C ALA A 115 -7.38 25.82 -5.95
N HIS A 116 -8.52 26.36 -5.49
CA HIS A 116 -8.61 27.67 -4.85
C HIS A 116 -9.13 27.65 -3.40
N ILE A 117 -9.28 26.49 -2.77
CA ILE A 117 -9.80 26.36 -1.39
C ILE A 117 -9.02 27.21 -0.39
N ASN A 118 -7.71 27.33 -0.55
CA ASN A 118 -6.83 28.10 0.33
C ASN A 118 -6.93 29.62 0.12
N GLN A 119 -7.64 30.05 -0.94
CA GLN A 119 -7.94 31.46 -1.19
C GLN A 119 -9.32 31.84 -0.62
N LEU A 120 -10.17 30.89 -0.27
CA LEU A 120 -11.51 31.16 0.25
C LEU A 120 -11.52 31.25 1.78
N ASP A 121 -12.26 32.22 2.29
CA ASP A 121 -12.52 32.34 3.73
C ASP A 121 -13.79 31.58 4.09
N TRP A 122 -14.82 31.73 3.27
CA TRP A 122 -16.12 31.09 3.43
C TRP A 122 -16.48 30.32 2.15
N VAL A 123 -17.11 29.17 2.31
CA VAL A 123 -17.68 28.36 1.22
C VAL A 123 -19.17 28.21 1.48
N VAL A 124 -19.98 28.53 0.48
CA VAL A 124 -21.44 28.44 0.52
C VAL A 124 -21.87 27.28 -0.41
N PRO A 125 -21.99 26.04 0.12
CA PRO A 125 -22.39 24.90 -0.69
C PRO A 125 -23.91 24.88 -0.92
N VAL A 126 -24.32 24.72 -2.16
CA VAL A 126 -25.74 24.65 -2.56
C VAL A 126 -26.22 23.20 -2.48
N ILE A 127 -26.65 22.78 -1.29
CA ILE A 127 -26.90 21.35 -0.97
C ILE A 127 -28.28 21.08 -0.40
N SER A 128 -29.14 22.09 -0.32
CA SER A 128 -30.50 21.92 0.18
C SER A 128 -31.51 22.80 -0.54
N SER A 129 -32.74 22.30 -0.66
CA SER A 129 -33.86 23.03 -1.24
C SER A 129 -35.16 22.72 -0.50
N VAL A 130 -36.14 23.63 -0.60
CA VAL A 130 -37.49 23.45 -0.04
C VAL A 130 -38.54 23.92 -1.04
N VAL A 131 -39.36 22.98 -1.50
CA VAL A 131 -40.26 23.17 -2.65
C VAL A 131 -41.54 22.35 -2.51
N GLY A 132 -42.53 22.69 -3.34
CA GLY A 132 -43.81 22.01 -3.46
C GLY A 132 -44.85 22.42 -2.41
N PRO A 133 -46.12 22.02 -2.61
CA PRO A 133 -47.22 22.37 -1.72
C PRO A 133 -47.09 21.78 -0.31
N ASP A 134 -46.34 20.69 -0.15
CA ASP A 134 -46.06 20.04 1.14
C ASP A 134 -44.82 20.61 1.84
N HIS A 135 -44.15 21.60 1.24
CA HIS A 135 -42.93 22.23 1.75
C HIS A 135 -41.82 21.20 2.02
N ALA A 136 -41.55 20.33 1.04
CA ALA A 136 -40.59 19.25 1.19
C ALA A 136 -39.16 19.81 1.23
N PHE A 137 -38.50 19.69 2.39
CA PHE A 137 -37.09 20.03 2.55
C PHE A 137 -36.20 18.84 2.15
N THR A 138 -35.38 19.02 1.14
CA THR A 138 -34.40 18.04 0.65
C THR A 138 -32.99 18.52 0.95
N TYR A 139 -32.16 17.61 1.48
CA TYR A 139 -30.76 17.87 1.81
C TYR A 139 -29.92 16.66 1.42
N THR A 140 -28.87 16.90 0.61
CA THR A 140 -27.97 15.85 0.11
C THR A 140 -26.57 16.06 0.68
N PRO A 141 -26.06 15.15 1.55
CA PRO A 141 -24.70 15.24 2.07
C PRO A 141 -23.67 15.13 0.93
N ASN A 142 -22.73 16.08 0.87
CA ASN A 142 -21.72 16.10 -0.20
C ASN A 142 -20.38 15.49 0.27
N LYS A 143 -20.12 14.24 -0.15
CA LYS A 143 -18.84 13.56 0.12
C LYS A 143 -17.65 14.21 -0.62
N PRO A 144 -17.74 14.55 -1.93
CA PRO A 144 -16.68 15.29 -2.63
C PRO A 144 -16.20 16.56 -1.92
N LEU A 145 -17.13 17.38 -1.41
CA LEU A 145 -16.81 18.60 -0.64
C LEU A 145 -15.95 18.27 0.59
N LYS A 146 -16.28 17.20 1.33
CA LYS A 146 -15.52 16.77 2.51
C LYS A 146 -14.11 16.31 2.14
N ALA A 147 -13.93 15.69 0.98
CA ALA A 147 -12.60 15.30 0.47
C ALA A 147 -11.74 16.53 0.15
N VAL A 148 -12.29 17.55 -0.53
CA VAL A 148 -11.58 18.80 -0.81
C VAL A 148 -11.26 19.57 0.47
N LEU A 149 -12.19 19.61 1.45
CA LEU A 149 -11.92 20.26 2.73
C LEU A 149 -10.80 19.59 3.53
N ALA A 150 -10.58 18.28 3.35
CA ALA A 150 -9.52 17.54 4.03
C ALA A 150 -8.11 17.89 3.50
N THR A 151 -8.00 18.43 2.29
CA THR A 151 -6.72 18.86 1.69
C THR A 151 -6.40 20.33 1.97
N SER A 152 -7.34 21.11 2.51
CA SER A 152 -7.14 22.53 2.79
C SER A 152 -6.13 22.77 3.93
N GLN A 153 -5.26 23.77 3.75
CA GLN A 153 -4.33 24.23 4.79
C GLN A 153 -5.07 24.96 5.92
N HIS A 154 -6.16 25.66 5.58
CA HIS A 154 -6.99 26.42 6.50
C HIS A 154 -8.46 26.14 6.20
N ARG A 155 -9.19 25.57 7.17
CA ARG A 155 -10.59 25.20 6.95
C ARG A 155 -11.46 26.48 6.82
N PRO A 156 -12.11 26.73 5.66
CA PRO A 156 -13.01 27.86 5.51
C PRO A 156 -14.29 27.67 6.34
N LEU A 157 -15.00 28.77 6.60
CA LEU A 157 -16.34 28.69 7.20
C LEU A 157 -17.32 28.11 6.19
N ILE A 158 -18.08 27.09 6.60
CA ILE A 158 -19.08 26.44 5.73
C ILE A 158 -20.45 26.98 6.08
N LEU A 159 -21.12 27.59 5.09
CA LEU A 159 -22.47 28.15 5.24
C LEU A 159 -23.39 27.49 4.20
N PRO A 160 -23.99 26.31 4.47
CA PRO A 160 -24.89 25.66 3.52
C PRO A 160 -26.04 26.58 3.10
N MET A 161 -26.30 26.60 1.79
CA MET A 161 -27.39 27.38 1.21
C MET A 161 -28.70 26.59 1.25
N VAL A 162 -29.78 27.30 1.59
CA VAL A 162 -31.17 26.82 1.53
C VAL A 162 -31.93 27.67 0.53
N GLN A 163 -32.46 27.02 -0.51
CA GLN A 163 -33.11 27.68 -1.65
C GLN A 163 -34.51 27.13 -1.94
N ASN A 164 -35.34 27.88 -2.68
CA ASN A 164 -36.67 27.47 -3.14
C ASN A 164 -36.69 27.12 -4.64
N VAL A 165 -35.67 26.44 -5.14
CA VAL A 165 -35.57 26.02 -6.54
C VAL A 165 -35.80 24.52 -6.71
N LYS A 166 -36.46 24.15 -7.81
CA LYS A 166 -36.59 22.78 -8.30
C LYS A 166 -36.57 22.79 -9.83
N ASP A 167 -35.75 21.92 -10.43
CA ASP A 167 -35.66 21.75 -11.89
C ASP A 167 -35.50 23.11 -12.61
N ASP A 168 -34.56 23.94 -12.13
CA ASP A 168 -34.27 25.30 -12.60
C ASP A 168 -35.43 26.31 -12.53
N SER A 169 -36.48 26.00 -11.77
CA SER A 169 -37.64 26.87 -11.54
C SER A 169 -37.80 27.25 -10.07
N TRP A 170 -38.02 28.53 -9.81
CA TRP A 170 -38.26 29.06 -8.47
C TRP A 170 -39.69 28.82 -8.01
N ASP A 171 -39.86 28.26 -6.81
CA ASP A 171 -41.16 28.00 -6.19
C ASP A 171 -41.55 29.14 -5.22
N GLY A 172 -41.71 30.35 -5.75
CA GLY A 172 -42.03 31.54 -4.96
C GLY A 172 -43.40 31.46 -4.28
N ALA A 173 -44.40 30.88 -4.96
CA ALA A 173 -45.77 30.82 -4.47
C ALA A 173 -45.96 29.87 -3.28
N ASN A 174 -45.37 28.67 -3.30
CA ASN A 174 -45.46 27.78 -2.13
C ASN A 174 -44.51 28.23 -1.02
N MET A 175 -43.34 28.81 -1.36
CA MET A 175 -42.48 29.42 -0.35
C MET A 175 -43.21 30.54 0.41
N ALA A 176 -43.98 31.40 -0.26
CA ALA A 176 -44.80 32.40 0.41
C ALA A 176 -45.81 31.80 1.41
N LYS A 177 -46.45 30.67 1.07
CA LYS A 177 -47.37 29.95 1.99
C LYS A 177 -46.63 29.39 3.20
N LEU A 178 -45.43 28.83 3.00
CA LEU A 178 -44.56 28.37 4.08
C LEU A 178 -44.21 29.52 5.02
N LEU A 179 -43.71 30.62 4.44
CA LEU A 179 -43.28 31.80 5.18
C LEU A 179 -44.43 32.40 6.01
N HIS A 180 -45.67 32.38 5.52
CA HIS A 180 -46.81 32.89 6.27
C HIS A 180 -47.14 32.06 7.53
N SER A 181 -46.88 30.75 7.50
CA SER A 181 -47.20 29.84 8.60
C SER A 181 -46.08 29.75 9.63
N LYS A 182 -46.33 30.27 10.85
CA LYS A 182 -45.38 30.17 11.98
C LYS A 182 -44.96 28.73 12.28
N ALA A 183 -45.88 27.77 12.17
CA ALA A 183 -45.59 26.36 12.39
C ALA A 183 -44.68 25.78 11.29
N ALA A 184 -44.92 26.16 10.02
CA ALA A 184 -44.09 25.73 8.90
C ALA A 184 -42.68 26.33 8.96
N ARG A 185 -42.56 27.63 9.30
CA ARG A 185 -41.26 28.28 9.56
C ARG A 185 -40.47 27.57 10.65
N ALA A 186 -41.11 27.29 11.80
CA ALA A 186 -40.45 26.59 12.90
C ALA A 186 -39.95 25.19 12.49
N ARG A 187 -40.77 24.43 11.74
CA ARG A 187 -40.40 23.11 11.21
C ARG A 187 -39.22 23.19 10.24
N LEU A 188 -39.22 24.16 9.33
CA LEU A 188 -38.11 24.40 8.41
C LEU A 188 -36.80 24.69 9.17
N LEU A 189 -36.86 25.55 10.19
CA LEU A 189 -35.69 25.87 11.01
C LEU A 189 -35.17 24.66 11.81
N ASP A 190 -36.03 23.72 12.21
CA ASP A 190 -35.62 22.45 12.82
C ASP A 190 -34.86 21.54 11.83
N GLN A 191 -35.35 21.46 10.59
CA GLN A 191 -34.69 20.68 9.55
C GLN A 191 -33.33 21.28 9.17
N ILE A 192 -33.27 22.61 9.06
CA ILE A 192 -32.01 23.34 8.84
C ILE A 192 -31.03 23.10 9.99
N ALA A 193 -31.47 23.15 11.25
CA ALA A 193 -30.60 22.87 12.40
C ALA A 193 -29.95 21.47 12.31
N GLY A 194 -30.71 20.45 11.90
CA GLY A 194 -30.21 19.10 11.65
C GLY A 194 -29.12 19.06 10.56
N MET A 195 -29.34 19.76 9.45
CA MET A 195 -28.35 19.89 8.37
C MET A 195 -27.06 20.59 8.85
N LEU A 196 -27.20 21.72 9.55
CA LEU A 196 -26.04 22.47 10.05
C LEU A 196 -25.16 21.66 11.00
N ALA A 197 -25.78 20.81 11.84
CA ALA A 197 -25.06 19.88 12.71
C ALA A 197 -24.35 18.78 11.90
N ALA A 198 -25.02 18.20 10.89
CA ALA A 198 -24.45 17.14 10.05
C ALA A 198 -23.24 17.60 9.23
N GLU A 199 -23.24 18.86 8.78
CA GLU A 199 -22.14 19.43 7.98
C GLU A 199 -21.07 20.13 8.82
N ASN A 200 -21.23 20.17 10.15
CA ASN A 200 -20.34 20.93 11.05
C ASN A 200 -20.16 22.37 10.54
N ALA A 201 -21.30 23.00 10.23
CA ALA A 201 -21.41 24.30 9.59
C ALA A 201 -21.16 25.45 10.57
N ALA A 202 -20.70 26.58 10.04
CA ALA A 202 -20.48 27.82 10.77
C ALA A 202 -21.67 28.80 10.67
N GLY A 203 -22.64 28.50 9.80
CA GLY A 203 -23.79 29.33 9.52
C GLY A 203 -24.67 28.78 8.41
N VAL A 204 -25.63 29.57 7.95
CA VAL A 204 -26.58 29.27 6.87
C VAL A 204 -26.70 30.46 5.94
N ALA A 205 -26.85 30.19 4.64
CA ALA A 205 -27.22 31.17 3.64
C ALA A 205 -28.65 30.89 3.15
N PHE A 206 -29.55 31.86 3.29
CA PHE A 206 -30.90 31.78 2.76
C PHE A 206 -30.97 32.47 1.41
N ASP A 207 -31.47 31.75 0.40
CA ASP A 207 -31.62 32.25 -0.95
C ASP A 207 -33.02 31.93 -1.49
N PHE A 208 -33.98 32.79 -1.12
CA PHE A 208 -35.37 32.62 -1.52
C PHE A 208 -35.76 33.70 -2.51
N GLU A 209 -35.96 33.28 -3.74
CA GLU A 209 -36.22 34.16 -4.88
C GLU A 209 -37.66 33.99 -5.43
N GLU A 210 -38.03 34.88 -6.34
CA GLU A 210 -39.37 35.01 -6.92
C GLU A 210 -40.52 35.10 -5.89
N LEU A 211 -40.23 35.65 -4.71
CA LEU A 211 -41.23 35.83 -3.67
C LEU A 211 -42.20 36.98 -4.01
N PRO A 212 -43.53 36.79 -3.88
CA PRO A 212 -44.47 37.90 -4.00
C PRO A 212 -44.19 38.95 -2.92
N GLN A 213 -44.42 40.23 -3.25
CA GLN A 213 -44.15 41.35 -2.35
C GLN A 213 -44.79 41.17 -0.95
N SER A 214 -45.96 40.53 -0.87
CA SER A 214 -46.65 40.22 0.38
C SER A 214 -45.85 39.30 1.32
N ALA A 215 -44.96 38.45 0.79
CA ALA A 215 -44.16 37.52 1.57
C ALA A 215 -42.89 38.15 2.17
N GLN A 216 -42.49 39.35 1.75
CA GLN A 216 -41.25 40.00 2.18
C GLN A 216 -41.19 40.26 3.69
N ALA A 217 -42.34 40.55 4.33
CA ALA A 217 -42.40 40.72 5.79
C ALA A 217 -42.26 39.39 6.55
N ASP A 218 -42.86 38.34 6.02
CA ASP A 218 -42.79 36.99 6.57
C ASP A 218 -41.39 36.39 6.41
N TYR A 219 -40.70 36.69 5.30
CA TYR A 219 -39.32 36.27 5.09
C TYR A 219 -38.38 36.91 6.13
N ARG A 220 -38.47 38.23 6.35
CA ARG A 220 -37.71 38.89 7.42
C ARG A 220 -37.99 38.31 8.81
N THR A 221 -39.24 37.88 9.04
CA THR A 221 -39.62 37.21 10.29
C THR A 221 -38.92 35.86 10.42
N LEU A 222 -38.87 35.05 9.35
CA LEU A 222 -38.09 33.80 9.33
C LEU A 222 -36.61 34.07 9.65
N ILE A 223 -35.99 35.08 9.03
CA ILE A 223 -34.58 35.40 9.24
C ILE A 223 -34.31 35.81 10.69
N ALA A 224 -35.17 36.63 11.29
CA ALA A 224 -35.07 37.00 12.70
C ALA A 224 -35.26 35.78 13.63
N GLU A 225 -36.22 34.89 13.32
CA GLU A 225 -36.42 33.63 14.02
C GLU A 225 -35.20 32.70 13.89
N ALA A 226 -34.57 32.63 12.72
CA ALA A 226 -33.35 31.87 12.46
C ALA A 226 -32.16 32.41 13.27
N ASN A 227 -31.93 33.73 13.24
CA ASN A 227 -30.86 34.38 13.99
C ASN A 227 -31.00 34.14 15.51
N ALA A 228 -32.23 34.25 16.03
CA ALA A 228 -32.51 33.92 17.43
C ALA A 228 -32.33 32.42 17.75
N ARG A 229 -32.70 31.51 16.84
CA ARG A 229 -32.64 30.06 17.05
C ARG A 229 -31.22 29.50 16.96
N PHE A 230 -30.41 29.96 16.01
CA PHE A 230 -29.08 29.42 15.74
C PHE A 230 -27.96 30.06 16.58
N GLY A 231 -28.25 31.16 17.27
CA GLY A 231 -27.40 31.73 18.33
C GLY A 231 -26.06 32.25 17.82
N LYS A 232 -25.00 31.43 17.91
CA LYS A 232 -23.63 31.82 17.49
C LYS A 232 -23.33 31.56 16.01
N LEU A 233 -24.18 30.78 15.32
CA LEU A 233 -24.00 30.49 13.90
C LEU A 233 -24.42 31.70 13.06
N LEU A 234 -23.68 31.95 11.97
CA LEU A 234 -23.98 33.06 11.07
C LEU A 234 -25.30 32.82 10.31
N VAL A 235 -26.18 33.81 10.30
CA VAL A 235 -27.38 33.83 9.47
C VAL A 235 -27.21 34.88 8.38
N THR A 236 -27.13 34.40 7.14
CA THR A 236 -26.89 35.23 5.96
C THR A 236 -28.02 35.08 4.94
N VAL A 237 -28.22 36.12 4.14
CA VAL A 237 -29.32 36.20 3.16
C VAL A 237 -28.80 36.78 1.86
N SER A 238 -29.09 36.13 0.73
CA SER A 238 -28.93 36.68 -0.61
C SER A 238 -30.04 37.70 -0.88
N VAL A 239 -29.67 38.90 -1.34
CA VAL A 239 -30.62 39.97 -1.62
C VAL A 239 -30.31 40.65 -2.96
N PRO A 240 -31.31 40.95 -3.80
CA PRO A 240 -31.12 41.71 -5.02
C PRO A 240 -30.81 43.18 -4.71
N VAL A 241 -30.02 43.83 -5.56
CA VAL A 241 -29.65 45.25 -5.41
C VAL A 241 -30.48 46.21 -6.28
N ASP A 242 -31.33 45.66 -7.16
CA ASP A 242 -32.15 46.41 -8.12
C ASP A 242 -33.63 46.00 -8.08
N ASP A 243 -34.16 45.76 -6.88
CA ASP A 243 -35.58 45.49 -6.65
C ASP A 243 -36.09 46.28 -5.44
N ASP A 244 -36.91 47.29 -5.71
CA ASP A 244 -37.50 48.18 -4.70
C ASP A 244 -38.46 47.46 -3.73
N SER A 245 -38.90 46.23 -4.05
CA SER A 245 -39.71 45.42 -3.16
C SER A 245 -38.92 44.92 -1.93
N TRP A 246 -37.58 44.92 -2.01
CA TRP A 246 -36.68 44.49 -0.93
C TRP A 246 -36.23 45.66 -0.07
N ASN A 247 -36.68 45.68 1.19
CA ASN A 247 -36.19 46.64 2.17
C ASN A 247 -34.84 46.18 2.76
N LEU A 248 -33.75 46.51 2.08
CA LEU A 248 -32.39 46.07 2.44
C LEU A 248 -32.00 46.48 3.87
N LYS A 249 -32.38 47.68 4.31
CA LYS A 249 -32.15 48.15 5.69
C LYS A 249 -32.86 47.29 6.74
N ALA A 250 -34.05 46.77 6.42
CA ALA A 250 -34.78 45.87 7.31
C ALA A 250 -34.17 44.46 7.34
N TYR A 251 -33.75 43.93 6.19
CA TYR A 251 -33.00 42.66 6.12
C TYR A 251 -31.66 42.75 6.85
N ALA A 252 -30.95 43.87 6.72
CA ALA A 252 -29.70 44.12 7.43
C ALA A 252 -29.88 44.17 8.95
N LYS A 253 -31.09 44.42 9.46
CA LYS A 253 -31.38 44.30 10.91
C LYS A 253 -31.65 42.86 11.34
N ALA A 254 -32.22 42.03 10.46
CA ALA A 254 -32.62 40.65 10.77
C ALA A 254 -31.46 39.66 10.62
N ALA A 255 -30.57 39.86 9.63
CA ALA A 255 -29.44 38.97 9.33
C ALA A 255 -28.10 39.47 9.91
N ASP A 256 -27.13 38.57 10.05
CA ASP A 256 -25.76 38.92 10.46
C ASP A 256 -24.99 39.61 9.33
N LYS A 257 -25.14 39.09 8.11
CA LYS A 257 -24.57 39.61 6.85
C LYS A 257 -25.58 39.46 5.71
N LEU A 258 -25.47 40.29 4.68
CA LEU A 258 -26.20 40.18 3.43
C LEU A 258 -25.24 39.93 2.28
N PHE A 259 -25.55 38.96 1.42
CA PHE A 259 -24.93 38.80 0.11
C PHE A 259 -25.67 39.70 -0.88
N LEU A 260 -25.01 40.76 -1.35
CA LEU A 260 -25.58 41.72 -2.27
C LEU A 260 -25.36 41.21 -3.70
N MET A 261 -26.39 40.68 -4.35
CA MET A 261 -26.33 40.17 -5.72
C MET A 261 -26.16 41.33 -6.69
N THR A 262 -24.91 41.74 -6.93
CA THR A 262 -24.56 42.96 -7.68
C THR A 262 -24.17 42.59 -9.10
N TYR A 263 -25.03 41.83 -9.74
CA TYR A 263 -24.96 41.37 -11.12
C TYR A 263 -26.39 41.28 -11.68
N ASP A 264 -26.54 40.82 -12.92
CA ASP A 264 -27.82 40.76 -13.63
C ASP A 264 -28.50 42.12 -13.83
N GLU A 265 -27.72 43.16 -14.21
CA GLU A 265 -28.27 44.39 -14.80
C GLU A 265 -29.12 44.06 -16.05
N HIS A 266 -28.70 43.01 -16.77
CA HIS A 266 -29.46 42.34 -17.83
C HIS A 266 -29.47 40.83 -17.53
N TYR A 267 -30.61 40.17 -17.75
CA TYR A 267 -30.89 38.79 -17.30
C TYR A 267 -31.75 38.03 -18.33
N PRO A 268 -31.83 36.69 -18.25
CA PRO A 268 -32.75 35.88 -19.07
C PRO A 268 -34.22 36.31 -18.87
N GLY A 269 -34.89 36.70 -19.93
CA GLY A 269 -36.22 37.33 -19.91
C GLY A 269 -36.19 38.86 -20.04
N GLY A 270 -35.01 39.49 -19.97
CA GLY A 270 -34.77 40.91 -20.22
C GLY A 270 -34.06 41.19 -21.55
N PRO A 271 -33.86 42.48 -21.92
CA PRO A 271 -33.12 42.84 -23.12
C PRO A 271 -31.63 42.49 -22.99
N ALA A 272 -30.96 42.21 -24.11
CA ALA A 272 -29.52 41.93 -24.16
C ALA A 272 -28.68 43.15 -23.71
N GLY A 273 -27.64 42.91 -22.92
CA GLY A 273 -26.73 43.95 -22.44
C GLY A 273 -25.68 43.45 -21.46
N PRO A 274 -24.82 44.35 -20.93
CA PRO A 274 -23.78 43.98 -19.98
C PRO A 274 -24.38 43.38 -18.71
N ILE A 275 -23.81 42.26 -18.25
CA ILE A 275 -24.26 41.55 -17.03
C ILE A 275 -24.21 42.46 -15.81
N ALA A 276 -23.19 43.31 -15.70
CA ALA A 276 -23.03 44.23 -14.58
C ALA A 276 -22.10 45.37 -14.97
N SER A 277 -22.61 46.37 -15.70
CA SER A 277 -21.77 47.48 -16.14
C SER A 277 -21.15 48.20 -14.94
N GLN A 278 -19.87 48.55 -15.04
CA GLN A 278 -19.11 49.21 -13.97
C GLN A 278 -19.82 50.48 -13.44
N PRO A 279 -20.42 51.36 -14.27
CA PRO A 279 -21.18 52.50 -13.76
C PRO A 279 -22.43 52.10 -12.96
N TRP A 280 -23.17 51.09 -13.39
CA TRP A 280 -24.32 50.54 -12.65
C TRP A 280 -23.86 49.91 -11.34
N PHE A 281 -22.84 49.04 -11.41
CA PHE A 281 -22.25 48.35 -10.26
C PHE A 281 -21.82 49.34 -9.17
N VAL A 282 -21.07 50.38 -9.54
CA VAL A 282 -20.59 51.39 -8.58
C VAL A 282 -21.74 52.20 -7.96
N ASP A 283 -22.77 52.54 -8.74
CA ASP A 283 -23.93 53.27 -8.21
C ASP A 283 -24.75 52.40 -7.26
N LYS A 284 -25.02 51.14 -7.63
CA LYS A 284 -25.71 50.17 -6.76
C LYS A 284 -24.92 49.92 -5.49
N LEU A 285 -23.63 49.59 -5.60
CA LEU A 285 -22.72 49.38 -4.48
C LEU A 285 -22.74 50.55 -3.49
N ARG A 286 -22.66 51.79 -3.99
CA ARG A 286 -22.70 52.99 -3.14
C ARG A 286 -24.02 53.13 -2.39
N ARG A 287 -25.15 52.89 -3.05
CA ARG A 287 -26.49 53.00 -2.46
C ARG A 287 -26.74 51.89 -1.44
N THR A 288 -26.50 50.64 -1.81
CA THR A 288 -26.75 49.48 -0.94
C THR A 288 -25.83 49.47 0.28
N ILE A 289 -24.56 49.85 0.16
CA ILE A 289 -23.67 50.00 1.33
C ILE A 289 -24.17 51.09 2.29
N ALA A 290 -24.75 52.17 1.78
CA ALA A 290 -25.30 53.23 2.63
C ALA A 290 -26.54 52.74 3.41
N GLU A 291 -27.32 51.80 2.86
CA GLU A 291 -28.51 51.24 3.50
C GLU A 291 -28.22 50.08 4.46
N VAL A 292 -27.34 49.17 4.05
CA VAL A 292 -26.99 47.92 4.76
C VAL A 292 -25.92 48.14 5.81
N GLY A 293 -24.99 49.06 5.55
CA GLY A 293 -23.79 49.27 6.36
C GLY A 293 -22.62 48.38 5.93
N ARG A 294 -21.42 48.96 5.99
CA ARG A 294 -20.16 48.32 5.55
C ARG A 294 -19.89 46.98 6.21
N ASP A 295 -20.12 46.88 7.52
CA ASP A 295 -19.84 45.66 8.30
C ASP A 295 -20.80 44.50 7.99
N LYS A 296 -21.93 44.76 7.31
CA LYS A 296 -22.92 43.74 6.95
C LYS A 296 -22.94 43.38 5.48
N ALA A 297 -22.34 44.18 4.62
CA ALA A 297 -22.35 43.98 3.17
C ALA A 297 -21.24 43.03 2.71
N ILE A 298 -21.61 41.89 2.13
CA ILE A 298 -20.73 41.05 1.31
C ILE A 298 -21.20 41.20 -0.13
N VAL A 299 -20.36 41.74 -1.00
CA VAL A 299 -20.76 42.04 -2.38
C VAL A 299 -20.55 40.81 -3.24
N ALA A 300 -21.63 40.22 -3.74
CA ALA A 300 -21.52 39.12 -4.69
C ALA A 300 -21.31 39.68 -6.10
N ILE A 301 -20.21 39.26 -6.75
CA ILE A 301 -19.89 39.56 -8.13
C ILE A 301 -20.19 38.35 -9.00
N GLY A 302 -20.69 38.61 -10.21
CA GLY A 302 -20.83 37.58 -11.24
C GLY A 302 -19.50 37.36 -11.93
N ASN A 303 -19.30 36.16 -12.48
CA ASN A 303 -18.24 35.86 -13.41
C ASN A 303 -18.72 34.68 -14.29
N TYR A 304 -19.38 35.04 -15.38
CA TYR A 304 -20.09 34.15 -16.30
C TYR A 304 -20.51 34.98 -17.52
N ALA A 305 -21.16 34.33 -18.49
CA ALA A 305 -21.66 34.96 -19.70
C ALA A 305 -23.14 34.63 -19.96
N TYR A 306 -23.78 35.42 -20.82
CA TYR A 306 -25.12 35.16 -21.36
C TYR A 306 -25.10 35.33 -22.88
N ASP A 307 -25.89 34.51 -23.58
CA ASP A 307 -26.11 34.59 -25.03
C ASP A 307 -27.57 34.86 -25.36
N TRP A 308 -27.82 35.98 -26.04
CA TRP A 308 -29.15 36.37 -26.48
C TRP A 308 -29.38 36.19 -27.98
N PRO A 309 -30.56 35.69 -28.39
CA PRO A 309 -31.07 35.85 -29.75
C PRO A 309 -31.32 37.33 -30.10
N ASP A 310 -30.92 37.74 -31.31
CA ASP A 310 -31.27 39.05 -31.86
C ASP A 310 -32.80 39.22 -31.90
N GLY A 311 -33.30 40.29 -31.28
CA GLY A 311 -34.73 40.58 -31.13
C GLY A 311 -35.49 39.74 -30.11
N GLY A 312 -34.86 38.78 -29.43
CA GLY A 312 -35.46 37.99 -28.35
C GLY A 312 -34.98 38.41 -26.95
N THR A 313 -35.71 37.97 -25.93
CA THR A 313 -35.40 38.26 -24.52
C THR A 313 -34.94 37.03 -23.73
N ASP A 314 -35.10 35.83 -24.30
CA ASP A 314 -34.74 34.58 -23.65
C ASP A 314 -33.26 34.27 -23.89
N ALA A 315 -32.46 34.26 -22.83
CA ALA A 315 -31.00 34.19 -22.91
C ALA A 315 -30.48 32.89 -22.31
N ASP A 316 -29.50 32.29 -22.95
CA ASP A 316 -28.83 31.10 -22.42
C ASP A 316 -27.73 31.51 -21.44
N SER A 317 -27.80 31.00 -20.20
CA SER A 317 -26.73 31.14 -19.21
C SER A 317 -25.55 30.25 -19.55
N MET A 318 -24.35 30.81 -19.51
CA MET A 318 -23.13 30.09 -19.90
C MET A 318 -21.94 30.47 -19.03
N THR A 319 -20.95 29.58 -18.97
CA THR A 319 -19.67 29.90 -18.32
C THR A 319 -18.85 30.83 -19.19
N ASP A 320 -17.88 31.55 -18.62
CA ASP A 320 -16.93 32.32 -19.43
C ASP A 320 -16.12 31.40 -20.37
N GLU A 321 -15.90 30.14 -19.99
CA GLU A 321 -15.24 29.15 -20.81
C GLU A 321 -16.08 28.73 -22.05
N ASP A 322 -17.40 28.55 -21.88
CA ASP A 322 -18.31 28.30 -23.01
C ASP A 322 -18.29 29.48 -24.00
N ALA A 323 -18.28 30.71 -23.49
CA ALA A 323 -18.18 31.90 -24.33
C ALA A 323 -16.84 31.97 -25.10
N TYR A 324 -15.72 31.53 -24.50
CA TYR A 324 -14.44 31.40 -25.20
C TYR A 324 -14.50 30.37 -26.33
N LEU A 325 -15.15 29.23 -26.08
CA LEU A 325 -15.34 28.17 -27.09
C LEU A 325 -16.21 28.64 -28.25
N ILE A 326 -17.34 29.30 -27.96
CA ILE A 326 -18.21 29.88 -28.99
C ILE A 326 -17.44 30.92 -29.82
N ALA A 327 -16.66 31.79 -29.17
CA ALA A 327 -15.85 32.77 -29.87
C ALA A 327 -14.77 32.11 -30.76
N HIS A 328 -14.12 31.07 -30.25
CA HIS A 328 -13.13 30.27 -30.99
C HIS A 328 -13.73 29.60 -32.22
N ASP A 329 -14.82 28.85 -32.04
CA ASP A 329 -15.46 28.03 -33.08
C ASP A 329 -16.06 28.88 -34.20
N ASN A 330 -16.57 30.07 -33.85
CA ASN A 330 -17.11 31.03 -34.81
C ASN A 330 -16.05 31.98 -35.38
N GLN A 331 -14.79 31.88 -34.94
CA GLN A 331 -13.68 32.73 -35.37
C GLN A 331 -13.96 34.23 -35.19
N VAL A 332 -14.69 34.58 -34.13
CA VAL A 332 -15.04 35.96 -33.78
C VAL A 332 -14.11 36.49 -32.70
N THR A 333 -13.92 37.81 -32.66
CA THR A 333 -13.06 38.46 -31.66
C THR A 333 -13.88 39.20 -30.64
N THR A 334 -13.60 38.92 -29.36
CA THR A 334 -14.18 39.60 -28.21
C THR A 334 -13.69 41.04 -28.15
N ARG A 335 -14.63 41.97 -27.95
CA ARG A 335 -14.39 43.41 -27.79
C ARG A 335 -14.71 43.82 -26.36
N PHE A 336 -13.82 44.59 -25.74
CA PHE A 336 -14.09 45.24 -24.46
C PHE A 336 -14.89 46.52 -24.71
N ASP A 337 -16.07 46.65 -24.12
CA ASP A 337 -16.86 47.87 -24.21
C ASP A 337 -16.40 48.86 -23.13
N PRO A 338 -15.74 49.98 -23.49
CA PRO A 338 -15.21 50.93 -22.51
C PRO A 338 -16.30 51.76 -21.81
N ALA A 339 -17.57 51.67 -22.22
CA ALA A 339 -18.68 52.33 -21.54
C ALA A 339 -19.18 51.49 -20.35
N SER A 340 -19.41 50.19 -20.57
CA SER A 340 -19.82 49.26 -19.53
C SER A 340 -18.65 48.71 -18.71
N GLY A 341 -17.49 48.48 -19.32
CA GLY A 341 -16.39 47.75 -18.72
C GLY A 341 -16.53 46.23 -18.77
N ASN A 342 -17.41 45.72 -19.63
CA ASN A 342 -17.63 44.30 -19.88
C ASN A 342 -17.18 43.91 -21.29
N ALA A 343 -16.85 42.64 -21.47
CA ALA A 343 -16.52 42.05 -22.76
C ALA A 343 -17.78 41.56 -23.50
N THR A 344 -17.77 41.63 -24.83
CA THR A 344 -18.90 41.18 -25.68
C THR A 344 -18.43 40.77 -27.07
N PHE A 345 -19.20 39.93 -27.76
CA PHE A 345 -19.07 39.65 -29.19
C PHE A 345 -20.42 39.24 -29.77
N ASP A 346 -20.50 39.23 -31.10
CA ASP A 346 -21.67 38.73 -31.82
C ASP A 346 -21.25 37.60 -32.76
N TYR A 347 -22.11 36.60 -32.92
CA TYR A 347 -21.93 35.51 -33.88
C TYR A 347 -23.26 35.13 -34.52
N ARG A 348 -23.23 34.25 -35.53
CA ARG A 348 -24.47 33.65 -36.06
C ARG A 348 -24.52 32.19 -35.67
N ASP A 349 -25.63 31.77 -35.08
CA ASP A 349 -25.86 30.36 -34.76
C ASP A 349 -26.03 29.50 -36.03
N ASP A 350 -26.16 28.18 -35.84
CA ASP A 350 -26.31 27.23 -36.94
C ASP A 350 -27.58 27.45 -37.78
N ASP A 351 -28.60 28.11 -37.21
CA ASP A 351 -29.84 28.50 -37.89
C ASP A 351 -29.73 29.87 -38.59
N GLY A 352 -28.57 30.53 -38.48
CA GLY A 352 -28.28 31.83 -39.07
C GLY A 352 -28.79 33.04 -38.29
N THR A 353 -29.35 32.83 -37.09
CA THR A 353 -29.81 33.91 -36.20
C THR A 353 -28.61 34.64 -35.62
N LEU A 354 -28.66 35.97 -35.59
CA LEU A 354 -27.63 36.75 -34.91
C LEU A 354 -27.77 36.54 -33.39
N ARG A 355 -26.63 36.34 -32.72
CA ARG A 355 -26.50 36.07 -31.29
C ARG A 355 -25.62 37.13 -30.66
N HIS A 356 -25.99 37.59 -29.47
CA HIS A 356 -25.27 38.63 -28.72
C HIS A 356 -24.78 38.06 -27.39
N VAL A 357 -23.45 37.90 -27.28
CA VAL A 357 -22.82 37.39 -26.07
C VAL A 357 -22.25 38.54 -25.26
N TRP A 358 -22.60 38.59 -23.97
CA TRP A 358 -22.00 39.48 -22.99
C TRP A 358 -21.34 38.67 -21.89
N MET A 359 -20.12 39.05 -21.54
CA MET A 359 -19.28 38.36 -20.58
C MET A 359 -18.93 39.27 -19.41
N LEU A 360 -18.83 38.69 -18.23
CA LEU A 360 -18.28 39.35 -17.05
C LEU A 360 -17.01 38.64 -16.63
N ASP A 361 -15.96 38.79 -17.44
CA ASP A 361 -14.68 38.10 -17.30
C ASP A 361 -13.77 38.69 -16.20
N ALA A 362 -12.56 38.17 -16.01
CA ALA A 362 -11.69 38.59 -14.91
C ALA A 362 -11.23 40.06 -15.00
N ALA A 363 -11.10 40.61 -16.20
CA ALA A 363 -10.76 42.02 -16.40
C ALA A 363 -11.89 42.92 -15.88
N SER A 364 -13.12 42.55 -16.19
CA SER A 364 -14.34 43.19 -15.70
C SER A 364 -14.50 43.01 -14.19
N GLY A 365 -14.32 41.78 -13.69
CA GLY A 365 -14.35 41.43 -12.27
C GLY A 365 -13.30 42.17 -11.43
N TRP A 366 -12.10 42.43 -11.97
CA TRP A 366 -11.08 43.24 -11.30
C TRP A 366 -11.57 44.66 -11.00
N ASN A 367 -12.24 45.30 -11.96
CA ASN A 367 -12.80 46.64 -11.77
C ASN A 367 -13.86 46.65 -10.67
N GLN A 368 -14.66 45.60 -10.56
CA GLN A 368 -15.63 45.42 -9.49
C GLN A 368 -14.94 45.18 -8.14
N LEU A 369 -13.92 44.32 -8.06
CA LEU A 369 -13.11 44.09 -6.86
C LEU A 369 -12.48 45.40 -6.34
N ARG A 370 -11.99 46.25 -7.24
CA ARG A 370 -11.46 47.59 -6.92
C ARG A 370 -12.53 48.51 -6.34
N ALA A 371 -13.73 48.50 -6.91
CA ALA A 371 -14.86 49.27 -6.40
C ALA A 371 -15.30 48.79 -5.01
N VAL A 372 -15.40 47.48 -4.79
CA VAL A 372 -15.75 46.87 -3.50
C VAL A 372 -14.73 47.22 -2.41
N LYS A 373 -13.43 47.10 -2.70
CA LYS A 373 -12.35 47.49 -1.78
C LYS A 373 -12.43 48.98 -1.42
N THR A 374 -12.70 49.83 -2.41
CA THR A 374 -12.81 51.29 -2.21
C THR A 374 -14.05 51.66 -1.40
N ALA A 375 -15.15 50.95 -1.59
CA ALA A 375 -16.40 51.17 -0.85
C ALA A 375 -16.32 50.68 0.61
N GLY A 376 -15.37 49.79 0.92
CA GLY A 376 -15.09 49.29 2.26
C GLY A 376 -16.11 48.27 2.76
N ALA A 377 -16.66 47.42 1.87
CA ALA A 377 -17.54 46.32 2.24
C ALA A 377 -16.82 45.27 3.13
N TYR A 378 -17.58 44.48 3.89
CA TYR A 378 -17.05 43.41 4.75
C TYR A 378 -16.34 42.31 3.96
N GLY A 379 -16.83 42.01 2.76
CA GLY A 379 -16.25 41.00 1.90
C GLY A 379 -16.78 41.03 0.47
N VAL A 380 -16.33 40.07 -0.31
CA VAL A 380 -16.74 39.83 -1.69
C VAL A 380 -17.03 38.35 -1.88
N ALA A 381 -18.05 38.02 -2.65
CA ALA A 381 -18.44 36.66 -2.99
C ALA A 381 -18.41 36.45 -4.51
N LEU A 382 -18.05 35.25 -4.97
CA LEU A 382 -18.05 34.86 -6.36
C LEU A 382 -19.24 33.93 -6.65
N TRP A 383 -20.19 34.40 -7.47
CA TRP A 383 -21.30 33.61 -8.01
C TRP A 383 -20.99 33.23 -9.47
N ARG A 384 -20.74 31.96 -9.78
CA ARG A 384 -20.54 30.79 -8.89
C ARG A 384 -19.26 30.06 -9.28
N LEU A 385 -18.74 29.24 -8.37
CA LEU A 385 -17.60 28.38 -8.64
C LEU A 385 -17.91 27.44 -9.82
N GLY A 386 -16.98 27.37 -10.78
CA GLY A 386 -17.03 26.53 -11.98
C GLY A 386 -17.47 27.29 -13.23
N GLY A 387 -18.03 28.50 -13.09
CA GLY A 387 -18.48 29.32 -14.21
C GLY A 387 -17.56 30.48 -14.57
N GLU A 388 -16.58 30.77 -13.71
CA GLU A 388 -15.74 31.95 -13.78
C GLU A 388 -14.61 31.86 -14.81
N ASP A 389 -14.18 33.01 -15.32
CA ASP A 389 -12.86 33.20 -15.88
C ASP A 389 -11.79 32.93 -14.79
N PRO A 390 -10.87 31.97 -14.99
CA PRO A 390 -9.84 31.62 -14.01
C PRO A 390 -8.99 32.79 -13.53
N GLY A 391 -8.81 33.82 -14.36
CA GLY A 391 -8.07 35.02 -14.02
C GLY A 391 -8.67 35.79 -12.84
N VAL A 392 -9.94 35.55 -12.48
CA VAL A 392 -10.58 36.22 -11.33
C VAL A 392 -9.84 35.90 -10.03
N TRP A 393 -9.26 34.70 -9.93
CA TRP A 393 -8.47 34.27 -8.77
C TRP A 393 -7.15 35.04 -8.63
N ASP A 394 -6.50 35.35 -9.76
CA ASP A 394 -5.36 36.27 -9.75
C ASP A 394 -5.78 37.67 -9.28
N GLY A 395 -7.00 38.09 -9.64
CA GLY A 395 -7.64 39.30 -9.14
C GLY A 395 -7.84 39.27 -7.62
N PHE A 396 -8.45 38.23 -7.07
CA PHE A 396 -8.63 38.02 -5.62
C PHE A 396 -7.29 38.01 -4.87
N ALA A 397 -6.25 37.38 -5.44
CA ALA A 397 -4.93 37.36 -4.85
C ALA A 397 -4.24 38.74 -4.90
N ALA A 398 -4.36 39.45 -6.03
CA ALA A 398 -3.75 40.76 -6.24
C ALA A 398 -4.41 41.85 -5.37
N ILE A 399 -5.74 41.86 -5.26
CA ILE A 399 -6.49 42.89 -4.54
C ILE A 399 -6.18 42.88 -3.03
N ARG A 400 -5.81 41.71 -2.48
CA ARG A 400 -5.32 41.55 -1.09
C ARG A 400 -3.92 42.13 -0.87
N ARG A 401 -3.04 42.05 -1.88
CA ARG A 401 -1.65 42.52 -1.79
C ARG A 401 -1.51 44.01 -2.10
N GLY A 402 -2.42 44.58 -2.89
CA GLY A 402 -2.34 45.98 -3.29
C GLY A 402 -3.39 46.38 -4.31
N ASP A 403 -3.04 47.40 -5.09
CA ASP A 403 -3.98 48.17 -5.92
C ASP A 403 -3.66 48.08 -7.42
N LYS A 404 -2.69 47.23 -7.79
CA LYS A 404 -2.27 47.01 -9.18
C LYS A 404 -2.93 45.75 -9.74
N PRO A 405 -3.45 45.78 -10.98
CA PRO A 405 -4.00 44.59 -11.62
C PRO A 405 -2.90 43.55 -11.86
N PRO A 406 -3.24 42.25 -11.82
CA PRO A 406 -2.37 41.20 -12.34
C PRO A 406 -2.28 41.31 -13.88
N ALA A 407 -1.41 40.50 -14.49
CA ALA A 407 -1.18 40.55 -15.93
C ALA A 407 -2.37 40.00 -16.75
N PHE A 408 -3.22 39.15 -16.15
CA PHE A 408 -4.34 38.43 -16.77
C PHE A 408 -3.99 37.65 -18.07
N GLY A 409 -2.71 37.55 -18.40
CA GLY A 409 -2.22 37.23 -19.74
C GLY A 409 -2.54 35.83 -20.19
N PRO A 410 -2.12 34.79 -19.46
CA PRO A 410 -2.51 33.42 -19.75
C PRO A 410 -3.95 33.16 -19.28
N VAL A 411 -4.79 32.63 -20.18
CA VAL A 411 -6.16 32.18 -19.89
C VAL A 411 -6.16 30.66 -20.03
N ARG A 412 -6.62 29.95 -19.01
CA ARG A 412 -6.61 28.48 -18.97
C ARG A 412 -8.04 27.95 -18.97
N SER A 413 -8.26 26.81 -19.60
CA SER A 413 -9.47 26.04 -19.35
C SER A 413 -9.37 25.41 -17.96
N ILE A 414 -10.42 25.50 -17.14
CA ILE A 414 -10.48 24.80 -15.85
C ILE A 414 -11.78 24.00 -15.82
N GLY A 415 -11.66 22.71 -16.11
CA GLY A 415 -12.70 21.74 -15.78
C GLY A 415 -13.71 21.42 -16.87
N ASN A 416 -13.65 22.05 -18.06
CA ASN A 416 -14.47 21.61 -19.18
C ASN A 416 -13.71 20.63 -20.08
N VAL A 417 -14.45 19.60 -20.51
CA VAL A 417 -14.04 18.62 -21.52
C VAL A 417 -15.12 18.66 -22.58
N ASP A 418 -14.74 18.99 -23.82
CA ASP A 418 -15.64 18.91 -24.96
C ASP A 418 -15.79 17.44 -25.38
N VAL A 419 -16.89 16.82 -24.93
CA VAL A 419 -17.21 15.44 -25.23
C VAL A 419 -18.10 15.38 -26.47
N GLN A 420 -17.56 14.87 -27.57
CA GLN A 420 -18.25 14.79 -28.87
C GLN A 420 -18.60 13.35 -29.25
N GLY A 421 -19.85 13.11 -29.67
CA GLY A 421 -20.32 11.79 -30.12
C GLY A 421 -20.90 10.93 -29.00
N ASN A 422 -21.26 9.69 -29.35
CA ASN A 422 -22.09 8.81 -28.52
C ASN A 422 -21.39 7.45 -28.32
N GLY A 423 -21.56 6.82 -27.14
CA GLY A 423 -20.93 5.55 -26.79
C GLY A 423 -19.86 5.67 -25.69
N GLU A 424 -19.37 4.54 -25.20
CA GLU A 424 -18.44 4.47 -24.06
C GLU A 424 -16.97 4.25 -24.45
N ILE A 425 -16.63 4.31 -25.73
CA ILE A 425 -15.26 4.13 -26.22
C ILE A 425 -14.64 5.49 -26.49
N LEU A 426 -13.59 5.82 -25.75
CA LEU A 426 -13.05 7.16 -25.64
C LEU A 426 -11.79 7.34 -26.50
N ARG A 427 -11.72 8.47 -27.20
CA ARG A 427 -10.53 8.92 -27.88
C ARG A 427 -10.30 10.41 -27.66
N ILE A 428 -9.16 10.76 -27.06
CA ILE A 428 -8.75 12.16 -26.91
C ILE A 428 -8.21 12.64 -28.25
N THR A 429 -8.85 13.65 -28.84
CA THR A 429 -8.51 14.17 -30.17
C THR A 429 -7.81 15.53 -30.14
N ALA A 430 -7.97 16.29 -29.05
CA ALA A 430 -7.21 17.49 -28.79
C ALA A 430 -6.91 17.61 -27.29
N THR A 431 -5.75 18.18 -26.98
CA THR A 431 -5.34 18.55 -25.62
C THR A 431 -5.52 20.06 -25.44
N PRO A 432 -5.77 20.54 -24.21
CA PRO A 432 -6.00 21.94 -23.95
C PRO A 432 -4.89 22.84 -24.48
N THR A 433 -5.26 23.93 -25.12
CA THR A 433 -4.31 25.00 -25.47
C THR A 433 -4.53 26.20 -24.55
N GLU A 434 -3.45 26.79 -24.06
CA GLU A 434 -3.54 28.03 -23.26
C GLU A 434 -3.94 29.21 -24.16
N GLY A 435 -4.99 29.91 -23.74
CA GLY A 435 -5.39 31.19 -24.33
C GLY A 435 -4.50 32.32 -23.87
N TYR A 436 -4.57 33.46 -24.56
CA TYR A 436 -3.83 34.64 -24.16
C TYR A 436 -4.63 35.90 -24.39
N ARG A 437 -4.70 36.78 -23.38
CA ARG A 437 -5.26 38.13 -23.48
C ARG A 437 -4.28 39.20 -23.02
N THR A 438 -4.59 40.45 -23.33
CA THR A 438 -3.89 41.62 -22.78
C THR A 438 -4.91 42.60 -22.25
N ALA A 439 -4.74 43.04 -21.01
CA ALA A 439 -5.55 44.07 -20.38
C ALA A 439 -4.73 45.34 -20.13
N THR A 440 -5.31 46.51 -20.40
CA THR A 440 -4.65 47.81 -20.20
C THR A 440 -5.33 48.57 -19.06
N ALA A 441 -4.55 48.98 -18.07
CA ALA A 441 -5.05 49.70 -16.90
C ALA A 441 -4.78 51.20 -16.96
N ASP A 442 -5.67 52.01 -16.37
CA ASP A 442 -5.47 53.44 -16.15
C ASP A 442 -4.60 53.72 -14.90
N ALA A 443 -4.34 55.00 -14.62
CA ALA A 443 -3.54 55.43 -13.48
C ALA A 443 -4.13 55.05 -12.11
N ASN A 444 -5.44 54.76 -12.04
CA ASN A 444 -6.13 54.29 -10.83
C ASN A 444 -6.15 52.75 -10.74
N GLY A 445 -5.48 52.06 -11.67
CA GLY A 445 -5.42 50.62 -11.75
C GLY A 445 -6.72 49.97 -12.24
N LEU A 446 -7.62 50.71 -12.92
CA LEU A 446 -8.83 50.15 -13.53
C LEU A 446 -8.53 49.70 -14.96
N ILE A 447 -8.99 48.51 -15.35
CA ILE A 447 -8.89 48.04 -16.74
C ILE A 447 -9.81 48.86 -17.64
N ARG A 448 -9.28 49.36 -18.76
CA ARG A 448 -9.97 50.22 -19.74
C ARG A 448 -10.05 49.63 -21.14
N ASP A 449 -9.22 48.64 -21.43
CA ASP A 449 -9.22 47.90 -22.69
C ASP A 449 -8.74 46.48 -22.43
N GLU A 450 -9.28 45.53 -23.18
CA GLU A 450 -8.88 44.12 -23.16
C GLU A 450 -8.94 43.54 -24.57
N ARG A 451 -7.97 42.70 -24.89
CA ARG A 451 -7.87 42.03 -26.19
C ARG A 451 -7.46 40.58 -26.03
N TYR A 452 -8.31 39.67 -26.50
CA TYR A 452 -7.99 38.26 -26.64
C TYR A 452 -7.16 38.05 -27.91
N LYS A 453 -5.96 37.47 -27.77
CA LYS A 453 -5.10 37.05 -28.88
C LYS A 453 -5.40 35.62 -29.31
N SER A 454 -5.69 34.76 -28.34
CA SER A 454 -6.14 33.39 -28.53
C SER A 454 -7.07 33.01 -27.36
N TYR A 455 -8.04 32.15 -27.65
CA TYR A 455 -8.92 31.58 -26.64
C TYR A 455 -8.35 30.27 -26.12
N PRO A 456 -8.55 29.93 -24.83
CA PRO A 456 -8.24 28.60 -24.35
C PRO A 456 -9.15 27.57 -25.02
N THR A 457 -8.66 26.34 -25.17
CA THR A 457 -9.48 25.20 -25.61
C THR A 457 -9.42 24.11 -24.55
N PRO A 458 -10.51 23.35 -24.31
CA PRO A 458 -10.54 22.22 -23.39
C PRO A 458 -9.91 20.96 -24.01
N TYR A 459 -9.91 19.86 -23.26
CA TYR A 459 -9.73 18.54 -23.86
C TYR A 459 -10.91 18.25 -24.80
N VAL A 460 -10.65 17.69 -25.99
CA VAL A 460 -11.71 17.20 -26.88
C VAL A 460 -11.71 15.69 -26.85
N VAL A 461 -12.72 15.09 -26.22
CA VAL A 461 -12.91 13.64 -26.13
C VAL A 461 -13.97 13.22 -27.12
N LYS A 462 -13.59 12.44 -28.13
CA LYS A 462 -14.55 11.81 -29.03
C LYS A 462 -14.99 10.46 -28.48
N ARG A 463 -16.30 10.25 -28.43
CA ARG A 463 -16.96 9.02 -28.05
C ARG A 463 -17.46 8.26 -29.28
N THR A 464 -17.36 6.94 -29.21
CA THR A 464 -17.94 6.01 -30.17
C THR A 464 -18.37 4.74 -29.45
N GLY A 465 -19.02 3.82 -30.15
CA GLY A 465 -19.45 2.53 -29.59
C GLY A 465 -20.95 2.40 -29.39
N TYR A 466 -21.73 3.46 -29.59
CA TYR A 466 -23.19 3.37 -29.51
C TYR A 466 -23.75 2.43 -30.59
N ARG A 467 -24.50 1.42 -30.13
CA ARG A 467 -25.20 0.45 -30.98
C ARG A 467 -26.56 0.15 -30.36
N ALA A 468 -27.63 0.52 -31.05
CA ALA A 468 -28.98 0.22 -30.58
C ALA A 468 -29.14 -1.30 -30.34
N LYS A 469 -29.61 -1.66 -29.14
CA LYS A 469 -29.86 -3.06 -28.72
C LYS A 469 -28.64 -4.00 -28.75
N GLN A 470 -27.42 -3.47 -28.62
CA GLN A 470 -26.22 -4.30 -28.34
C GLN A 470 -25.63 -3.94 -26.98
N VAL A 471 -25.05 -4.89 -26.26
CA VAL A 471 -24.38 -4.63 -24.97
C VAL A 471 -23.12 -5.49 -24.82
N ALA A 472 -22.10 -4.97 -24.15
CA ALA A 472 -20.87 -5.67 -23.82
C ALA A 472 -20.78 -5.92 -22.33
N LEU A 473 -20.58 -7.20 -21.97
CA LEU A 473 -20.22 -7.60 -20.62
C LEU A 473 -18.72 -7.45 -20.43
N THR A 474 -18.32 -6.66 -19.44
CA THR A 474 -16.91 -6.43 -19.12
C THR A 474 -16.59 -6.86 -17.70
N PHE A 475 -15.41 -7.45 -17.50
CA PHE A 475 -14.94 -7.95 -16.20
C PHE A 475 -13.59 -7.33 -15.84
N ASP A 476 -13.51 -6.67 -14.70
CA ASP A 476 -12.29 -6.05 -14.19
C ASP A 476 -11.66 -6.87 -13.04
N ASP A 477 -10.39 -6.60 -12.77
CA ASP A 477 -9.51 -7.15 -11.73
C ASP A 477 -8.90 -8.55 -11.96
N GLY A 478 -9.48 -9.38 -12.82
CA GLY A 478 -9.04 -10.76 -13.04
C GLY A 478 -7.62 -10.95 -13.57
N PRO A 479 -7.16 -12.21 -13.70
CA PRO A 479 -7.90 -13.44 -13.40
C PRO A 479 -7.67 -13.98 -11.97
N ASP A 480 -8.75 -14.46 -11.32
CA ASP A 480 -8.73 -15.18 -10.05
C ASP A 480 -8.92 -16.70 -10.26
N PRO A 481 -8.21 -17.59 -9.52
CA PRO A 481 -8.24 -19.02 -9.77
C PRO A 481 -9.53 -19.73 -9.33
N VAL A 482 -10.39 -19.06 -8.56
CA VAL A 482 -11.67 -19.58 -8.06
C VAL A 482 -12.85 -18.98 -8.83
N TRP A 483 -12.84 -17.68 -9.09
CA TRP A 483 -13.98 -16.96 -9.65
C TRP A 483 -13.98 -16.88 -11.17
N THR A 484 -12.87 -16.48 -11.80
CA THR A 484 -12.77 -16.37 -13.27
C THR A 484 -13.15 -17.67 -13.99
N PRO A 485 -12.72 -18.88 -13.56
CA PRO A 485 -13.17 -20.12 -14.21
C PRO A 485 -14.69 -20.33 -14.18
N ARG A 486 -15.35 -19.97 -13.07
CA ARG A 486 -16.80 -20.13 -12.93
C ARG A 486 -17.58 -19.16 -13.81
N ILE A 487 -17.07 -17.94 -13.96
CA ILE A 487 -17.62 -16.94 -14.88
C ILE A 487 -17.46 -17.44 -16.33
N LEU A 488 -16.29 -17.94 -16.70
CA LEU A 488 -16.04 -18.52 -18.01
C LEU A 488 -16.95 -19.72 -18.31
N ASP A 489 -17.16 -20.62 -17.32
CA ASP A 489 -18.10 -21.75 -17.46
C ASP A 489 -19.53 -21.27 -17.78
N ILE A 490 -19.99 -20.17 -17.15
CA ILE A 490 -21.31 -19.57 -17.40
C ILE A 490 -21.38 -18.94 -18.78
N LEU A 491 -20.37 -18.14 -19.15
CA LEU A 491 -20.29 -17.48 -20.46
C LEU A 491 -20.28 -18.49 -21.60
N GLU A 492 -19.52 -19.58 -21.46
CA GLU A 492 -19.47 -20.70 -22.40
C GLU A 492 -20.85 -21.38 -22.52
N ALA A 493 -21.47 -21.74 -21.38
CA ALA A 493 -22.78 -22.37 -21.36
C ALA A 493 -23.89 -21.49 -21.98
N LYS A 494 -23.81 -20.17 -21.76
CA LYS A 494 -24.75 -19.18 -22.28
C LYS A 494 -24.41 -18.69 -23.69
N LYS A 495 -23.24 -19.07 -24.23
CA LYS A 495 -22.68 -18.57 -25.50
C LYS A 495 -22.68 -17.04 -25.55
N ALA A 496 -22.19 -16.42 -24.50
CA ALA A 496 -22.11 -14.96 -24.38
C ALA A 496 -20.63 -14.54 -24.40
N PRO A 497 -20.19 -13.75 -25.39
CA PRO A 497 -18.84 -13.18 -25.36
C PRO A 497 -18.72 -12.10 -24.28
N ALA A 498 -17.51 -11.89 -23.77
CA ALA A 498 -17.20 -10.83 -22.82
C ALA A 498 -15.81 -10.23 -23.09
N THR A 499 -15.48 -9.14 -22.40
CA THR A 499 -14.15 -8.52 -22.44
C THR A 499 -13.58 -8.42 -21.03
N PHE A 500 -12.40 -8.97 -20.79
CA PHE A 500 -11.75 -9.02 -19.46
C PHE A 500 -10.60 -8.02 -19.40
N PHE A 501 -10.65 -7.04 -18.50
CA PHE A 501 -9.54 -6.12 -18.21
C PHE A 501 -8.69 -6.70 -17.07
N VAL A 502 -7.53 -7.25 -17.44
CA VAL A 502 -6.73 -8.06 -16.51
C VAL A 502 -5.66 -7.25 -15.78
N ILE A 503 -5.47 -7.56 -14.50
CA ILE A 503 -4.35 -7.07 -13.69
C ILE A 503 -3.14 -7.97 -13.93
N GLY A 504 -1.99 -7.37 -14.27
CA GLY A 504 -0.76 -8.11 -14.58
C GLY A 504 -0.26 -9.01 -13.44
N GLU A 505 -0.32 -8.57 -12.17
CA GLU A 505 0.07 -9.41 -11.02
C GLU A 505 -0.79 -10.70 -10.93
N ASN A 506 -2.10 -10.58 -11.12
CA ASN A 506 -3.04 -11.70 -11.09
C ASN A 506 -2.82 -12.65 -12.27
N ALA A 507 -2.59 -12.07 -13.45
CA ALA A 507 -2.27 -12.81 -14.66
C ALA A 507 -0.93 -13.57 -14.55
N LEU A 508 0.08 -13.04 -13.84
CA LEU A 508 1.35 -13.74 -13.59
C LEU A 508 1.15 -14.96 -12.68
N ALA A 509 0.25 -14.85 -11.71
CA ALA A 509 -0.08 -15.96 -10.80
C ALA A 509 -0.91 -17.05 -11.50
N HIS A 510 -1.75 -16.67 -12.46
CA HIS A 510 -2.71 -17.57 -13.12
C HIS A 510 -2.69 -17.50 -14.67
N PRO A 511 -1.53 -17.71 -15.31
CA PRO A 511 -1.34 -17.42 -16.73
C PRO A 511 -2.21 -18.26 -17.68
N PHE A 512 -2.55 -19.49 -17.29
CA PHE A 512 -3.37 -20.39 -18.12
C PHE A 512 -4.83 -19.92 -18.28
N LEU A 513 -5.30 -19.01 -17.42
CA LEU A 513 -6.65 -18.45 -17.55
C LEU A 513 -6.73 -17.44 -18.70
N LEU A 514 -5.63 -16.77 -19.06
CA LEU A 514 -5.62 -15.84 -20.20
C LEU A 514 -5.86 -16.57 -21.53
N ASP A 515 -5.22 -17.71 -21.74
CA ASP A 515 -5.43 -18.53 -22.94
C ASP A 515 -6.87 -19.06 -23.00
N ARG A 516 -7.43 -19.46 -21.84
CA ARG A 516 -8.84 -19.88 -21.75
C ARG A 516 -9.80 -18.75 -22.14
N ILE A 517 -9.61 -17.53 -21.60
CA ILE A 517 -10.44 -16.35 -21.93
C ILE A 517 -10.52 -16.16 -23.45
N LEU A 518 -9.38 -16.15 -24.14
CA LEU A 518 -9.33 -15.94 -25.59
C LEU A 518 -9.88 -17.13 -26.39
N ARG A 519 -9.60 -18.35 -25.96
CA ARG A 519 -10.09 -19.57 -26.62
C ARG A 519 -11.61 -19.69 -26.55
N ASP A 520 -12.20 -19.28 -25.44
CA ASP A 520 -13.65 -19.33 -25.21
C ASP A 520 -14.39 -18.17 -25.92
N GLY A 521 -13.67 -17.35 -26.70
CA GLY A 521 -14.23 -16.31 -27.59
C GLY A 521 -14.35 -14.93 -26.96
N SER A 522 -13.81 -14.73 -25.76
CA SER A 522 -13.77 -13.44 -25.07
C SER A 522 -12.50 -12.64 -25.43
N GLU A 523 -12.48 -11.37 -25.08
CA GLU A 523 -11.37 -10.44 -25.35
C GLU A 523 -10.59 -10.12 -24.08
N ILE A 524 -9.33 -9.72 -24.23
CA ILE A 524 -8.49 -9.26 -23.12
C ILE A 524 -8.11 -7.79 -23.32
N GLY A 525 -8.39 -6.97 -22.31
CA GLY A 525 -7.89 -5.62 -22.13
C GLY A 525 -6.85 -5.53 -21.02
N ASN A 526 -6.08 -4.44 -21.02
CA ASN A 526 -5.09 -4.12 -20.01
C ASN A 526 -5.73 -3.33 -18.86
N HIS A 527 -5.49 -3.74 -17.62
CA HIS A 527 -5.93 -3.03 -16.41
C HIS A 527 -4.76 -2.66 -15.48
N SER A 528 -3.57 -2.40 -16.05
CA SER A 528 -2.29 -2.18 -15.37
C SER A 528 -1.73 -3.41 -14.63
N TYR A 529 -0.51 -3.31 -14.09
CA TYR A 529 0.18 -4.46 -13.51
C TYR A 529 -0.12 -4.63 -12.02
N THR A 530 -0.04 -3.54 -11.24
CA THR A 530 -0.30 -3.52 -9.79
C THR A 530 -1.62 -2.85 -9.41
N HIS A 531 -2.45 -2.46 -10.39
CA HIS A 531 -3.72 -1.78 -10.18
C HIS A 531 -3.59 -0.47 -9.35
N PRO A 532 -2.64 0.44 -9.66
CA PRO A 532 -2.55 1.72 -8.97
C PRO A 532 -3.58 2.73 -9.53
N ASN A 533 -3.95 3.73 -8.73
CA ASN A 533 -4.62 4.92 -9.27
C ASN A 533 -3.66 5.63 -10.24
N MET A 534 -3.97 5.58 -11.54
CA MET A 534 -3.06 6.01 -12.60
C MET A 534 -2.81 7.53 -12.61
N ALA A 535 -3.73 8.33 -12.05
CA ALA A 535 -3.56 9.78 -11.92
C ALA A 535 -2.46 10.15 -10.90
N LEU A 536 -2.21 9.27 -9.92
CA LEU A 536 -1.21 9.49 -8.87
C LEU A 536 0.19 8.94 -9.23
N VAL A 537 0.32 8.26 -10.37
CA VAL A 537 1.57 7.63 -10.80
C VAL A 537 2.28 8.51 -11.82
N SER A 538 3.60 8.62 -11.72
CA SER A 538 4.39 9.33 -12.73
C SER A 538 4.19 8.74 -14.14
N PRO A 539 4.29 9.53 -15.23
CA PRO A 539 4.13 9.02 -16.59
C PRO A 539 5.03 7.84 -16.94
N ARG A 540 6.25 7.80 -16.37
CA ARG A 540 7.18 6.67 -16.54
C ARG A 540 6.70 5.43 -15.81
N GLY A 541 6.17 5.58 -14.60
CA GLY A 541 5.56 4.48 -13.84
C GLY A 541 4.34 3.91 -14.58
N ALA A 542 3.44 4.77 -15.05
CA ALA A 542 2.28 4.37 -15.84
C ALA A 542 2.66 3.56 -17.09
N ARG A 543 3.71 3.97 -17.82
CA ARG A 543 4.24 3.18 -18.95
C ARG A 543 4.76 1.82 -18.53
N ILE A 544 5.47 1.72 -17.40
CA ILE A 544 5.96 0.42 -16.89
C ILE A 544 4.79 -0.49 -16.53
N GLU A 545 3.75 0.03 -15.88
CA GLU A 545 2.52 -0.69 -15.53
C GLU A 545 1.82 -1.26 -16.79
N LEU A 546 1.63 -0.41 -17.81
CA LEU A 546 1.02 -0.82 -19.08
C LEU A 546 1.88 -1.84 -19.82
N ASN A 547 3.17 -1.54 -20.00
CA ASN A 547 4.10 -2.39 -20.75
C ASN A 547 4.29 -3.75 -20.11
N THR A 548 4.42 -3.81 -18.78
CA THR A 548 4.62 -5.08 -18.07
C THR A 548 3.40 -5.98 -18.24
N THR A 549 2.20 -5.42 -18.11
CA THR A 549 0.93 -6.16 -18.30
C THR A 549 0.77 -6.61 -19.75
N GLN A 550 1.11 -5.75 -20.72
CA GLN A 550 1.07 -6.11 -22.13
C GLN A 550 2.04 -7.26 -22.44
N ARG A 551 3.31 -7.14 -22.01
CA ARG A 551 4.34 -8.18 -22.21
C ARG A 551 3.94 -9.51 -21.59
N LEU A 552 3.27 -9.46 -20.44
CA LEU A 552 2.75 -10.64 -19.77
C LEU A 552 1.62 -11.30 -20.58
N ILE A 553 0.64 -10.53 -21.06
CA ILE A 553 -0.45 -11.05 -21.93
C ILE A 553 0.15 -11.65 -23.19
N GLU A 554 1.08 -10.94 -23.82
CA GLU A 554 1.81 -11.35 -25.01
C GLU A 554 2.56 -12.67 -24.81
N ALA A 555 3.26 -12.78 -23.68
CA ALA A 555 4.02 -13.96 -23.31
C ALA A 555 3.13 -15.21 -23.22
N TYR A 556 1.99 -15.11 -22.54
CA TYR A 556 1.17 -16.30 -22.26
C TYR A 556 0.18 -16.65 -23.36
N THR A 557 -0.29 -15.67 -24.13
CA THR A 557 -1.33 -15.89 -25.14
C THR A 557 -0.80 -15.88 -26.58
N GLY A 558 0.43 -15.39 -26.80
CA GLY A 558 0.95 -15.10 -28.14
C GLY A 558 0.20 -13.98 -28.87
N ARG A 559 -0.67 -13.24 -28.15
CA ARG A 559 -1.48 -12.13 -28.66
C ARG A 559 -1.25 -10.89 -27.80
N SER A 560 -1.23 -9.73 -28.45
CA SER A 560 -1.18 -8.44 -27.75
C SER A 560 -2.60 -7.99 -27.36
N THR A 561 -2.72 -6.83 -26.73
CA THR A 561 -4.01 -6.17 -26.46
C THR A 561 -3.94 -4.70 -26.83
N ARG A 562 -5.07 -4.18 -27.34
CA ARG A 562 -5.27 -2.78 -27.72
C ARG A 562 -6.40 -2.14 -26.94
N LEU A 563 -6.96 -2.82 -25.94
CA LEU A 563 -8.01 -2.29 -25.07
C LEU A 563 -7.41 -1.94 -23.73
N PHE A 564 -7.80 -0.81 -23.17
CA PHE A 564 -7.37 -0.38 -21.84
C PHE A 564 -8.55 0.23 -21.10
N ARG A 565 -8.62 -0.07 -19.80
CA ARG A 565 -9.47 0.63 -18.84
C ARG A 565 -8.60 1.00 -17.65
N ALA A 566 -8.65 2.24 -17.22
CA ALA A 566 -7.82 2.71 -16.11
C ALA A 566 -8.38 2.19 -14.77
N PRO A 567 -7.53 1.67 -13.86
CA PRO A 567 -7.94 1.41 -12.48
C PRO A 567 -8.56 2.65 -11.82
N TYR A 568 -9.63 2.44 -11.05
CA TYR A 568 -10.40 3.50 -10.36
C TYR A 568 -11.08 4.53 -11.27
N PHE A 569 -10.96 4.41 -12.59
CA PHE A 569 -11.52 5.36 -13.57
C PHE A 569 -12.08 4.61 -14.78
N GLY A 570 -13.40 4.42 -14.76
CA GLY A 570 -14.12 3.71 -15.80
C GLY A 570 -15.20 4.54 -16.49
N ASP A 571 -15.48 5.77 -16.06
CA ASP A 571 -16.61 6.52 -16.61
C ASP A 571 -16.38 6.95 -18.07
N ALA A 572 -17.44 6.85 -18.88
CA ALA A 572 -17.45 7.26 -20.28
C ALA A 572 -17.58 8.78 -20.49
N GLU A 573 -17.67 9.55 -19.41
CA GLU A 573 -17.69 11.02 -19.38
C GLU A 573 -16.59 11.52 -18.43
N PRO A 574 -15.31 11.38 -18.78
CA PRO A 574 -14.24 11.97 -17.98
C PRO A 574 -14.37 13.49 -18.00
N THR A 575 -14.59 14.09 -16.83
CA THR A 575 -14.81 15.53 -16.66
C THR A 575 -13.56 16.24 -16.13
N THR A 576 -12.52 15.48 -15.75
CA THR A 576 -11.33 16.04 -15.10
C THR A 576 -10.02 15.68 -15.82
N GLU A 577 -9.02 16.55 -15.71
CA GLU A 577 -7.67 16.31 -16.26
C GLU A 577 -7.03 15.03 -15.67
N ASP A 578 -7.30 14.75 -14.38
CA ASP A 578 -6.78 13.58 -13.67
C ASP A 578 -7.30 12.24 -14.26
N GLU A 579 -8.49 12.25 -14.86
CA GLU A 579 -9.07 11.09 -15.58
C GLU A 579 -8.52 10.98 -17.02
N LEU A 580 -8.27 12.12 -17.66
CA LEU A 580 -7.82 12.17 -19.06
C LEU A 580 -6.32 11.93 -19.26
N GLY A 581 -5.49 12.32 -18.30
CA GLY A 581 -4.04 12.10 -18.36
C GLY A 581 -3.65 10.61 -18.56
N PRO A 582 -4.15 9.69 -17.71
CA PRO A 582 -3.95 8.25 -17.88
C PRO A 582 -4.47 7.71 -19.22
N ALA A 583 -5.65 8.16 -19.65
CA ALA A 583 -6.26 7.76 -20.91
C ALA A 583 -5.43 8.23 -22.12
N LEU A 584 -4.85 9.43 -22.06
CA LEU A 584 -3.96 9.96 -23.09
C LEU A 584 -2.65 9.17 -23.15
N LEU A 585 -2.05 8.86 -21.99
CA LEU A 585 -0.83 8.04 -21.93
C LEU A 585 -1.05 6.63 -22.50
N ALA A 586 -2.20 6.01 -22.20
CA ALA A 586 -2.57 4.73 -22.79
C ALA A 586 -2.83 4.86 -24.30
N GLN A 587 -3.52 5.93 -24.74
CA GLN A 587 -3.75 6.19 -26.16
C GLN A 587 -2.45 6.37 -26.95
N ASP A 588 -1.48 7.10 -26.41
CA ASP A 588 -0.15 7.29 -26.99
C ASP A 588 0.66 5.99 -27.05
N ALA A 589 0.37 5.05 -26.14
CA ALA A 589 0.89 3.68 -26.17
C ALA A 589 0.12 2.76 -27.13
N GLY A 590 -0.89 3.28 -27.84
CA GLY A 590 -1.65 2.60 -28.88
C GLY A 590 -2.93 1.92 -28.38
N TYR A 591 -3.35 2.15 -27.14
CA TYR A 591 -4.60 1.60 -26.58
C TYR A 591 -5.83 2.39 -27.01
N VAL A 592 -6.97 1.69 -26.99
CA VAL A 592 -8.32 2.25 -27.05
C VAL A 592 -8.87 2.25 -25.63
N ASN A 593 -9.25 3.42 -25.14
CA ASN A 593 -9.79 3.59 -23.80
C ASN A 593 -11.26 3.15 -23.79
N VAL A 594 -11.63 2.28 -22.85
CA VAL A 594 -12.98 1.72 -22.72
C VAL A 594 -13.57 2.16 -21.40
N GLY A 595 -14.55 3.07 -21.47
CA GLY A 595 -15.34 3.50 -20.33
C GLY A 595 -16.57 2.61 -20.10
N LEU A 596 -17.50 3.11 -19.29
CA LEU A 596 -18.78 2.51 -18.94
C LEU A 596 -19.76 3.60 -18.49
N HIS A 597 -21.06 3.31 -18.62
CA HIS A 597 -22.13 4.04 -17.92
C HIS A 597 -22.96 3.11 -17.02
N VAL A 598 -22.79 1.79 -17.14
CA VAL A 598 -23.52 0.79 -16.36
C VAL A 598 -22.57 0.09 -15.40
N ASP A 599 -22.57 0.52 -14.13
CA ASP A 599 -21.91 -0.18 -13.04
C ASP A 599 -22.92 -1.07 -12.29
N SER A 600 -22.60 -2.36 -12.16
CA SER A 600 -23.40 -3.31 -11.39
C SER A 600 -23.22 -3.17 -9.87
N GLU A 601 -22.17 -2.47 -9.44
CA GLU A 601 -21.69 -2.33 -8.06
C GLU A 601 -21.38 -3.67 -7.36
N ASP A 602 -21.19 -4.75 -8.13
CA ASP A 602 -21.01 -6.11 -7.63
C ASP A 602 -19.79 -6.27 -6.70
N TRP A 603 -18.77 -5.44 -6.89
CA TRP A 603 -17.58 -5.35 -6.03
C TRP A 603 -17.94 -5.04 -4.56
N THR A 604 -18.99 -4.25 -4.31
CA THR A 604 -19.46 -3.89 -2.96
C THR A 604 -20.17 -5.05 -2.23
N ARG A 605 -20.61 -6.06 -2.98
CA ARG A 605 -21.47 -7.18 -2.53
C ARG A 605 -22.82 -6.72 -1.99
N PRO A 606 -23.65 -6.05 -2.81
CA PRO A 606 -24.93 -5.51 -2.37
C PRO A 606 -26.04 -6.57 -2.34
N GLY A 607 -25.75 -7.80 -2.75
CA GLY A 607 -26.72 -8.87 -2.97
C GLY A 607 -27.11 -9.04 -4.44
N VAL A 608 -27.50 -10.26 -4.82
CA VAL A 608 -27.81 -10.65 -6.21
C VAL A 608 -28.90 -9.77 -6.83
N GLN A 609 -29.97 -9.46 -6.10
CA GLN A 609 -31.07 -8.66 -6.64
C GLN A 609 -30.64 -7.22 -6.94
N ALA A 610 -29.84 -6.60 -6.06
CA ALA A 610 -29.34 -5.25 -6.28
C ALA A 610 -28.41 -5.18 -7.50
N ILE A 611 -27.56 -6.19 -7.71
CA ILE A 611 -26.73 -6.31 -8.93
C ILE A 611 -27.61 -6.33 -10.19
N LEU A 612 -28.69 -7.11 -10.19
CA LEU A 612 -29.64 -7.16 -11.31
C LEU A 612 -30.33 -5.81 -11.52
N ASP A 613 -30.84 -5.20 -10.45
CA ASP A 613 -31.58 -3.93 -10.51
C ASP A 613 -30.70 -2.76 -10.95
N ASN A 614 -29.43 -2.72 -10.52
CA ASN A 614 -28.45 -1.74 -10.96
C ASN A 614 -28.12 -1.94 -12.45
N THR A 615 -27.87 -3.18 -12.86
CA THR A 615 -27.53 -3.52 -14.25
C THR A 615 -28.68 -3.17 -15.21
N PHE A 616 -29.91 -3.64 -14.93
CA PHE A 616 -31.03 -3.41 -15.83
C PHE A 616 -31.44 -1.94 -15.87
N ARG A 617 -31.45 -1.24 -14.73
CA ARG A 617 -31.72 0.20 -14.70
C ARG A 617 -30.70 0.97 -15.51
N GLY A 618 -29.40 0.70 -15.36
CA GLY A 618 -28.38 1.39 -16.16
C GLY A 618 -28.51 1.16 -17.66
N VAL A 619 -28.94 -0.04 -18.09
CA VAL A 619 -29.18 -0.35 -19.50
C VAL A 619 -30.48 0.27 -20.02
N ASP A 620 -31.54 0.25 -19.21
CA ASP A 620 -32.88 0.77 -19.57
C ASP A 620 -32.92 2.31 -19.55
N ASP A 621 -32.13 2.96 -18.68
CA ASP A 621 -31.93 4.42 -18.62
C ASP A 621 -31.03 4.93 -19.75
N GLY A 622 -30.40 4.03 -20.53
CA GLY A 622 -29.50 4.39 -21.62
C GLY A 622 -30.24 4.83 -22.89
N ASP A 623 -29.78 5.93 -23.49
CA ASP A 623 -30.31 6.49 -24.72
C ASP A 623 -29.21 6.81 -25.76
N ALA A 624 -29.55 7.58 -26.80
CA ALA A 624 -28.60 7.96 -27.83
C ALA A 624 -27.52 8.95 -27.34
N VAL A 625 -27.76 9.66 -26.23
CA VAL A 625 -26.85 10.67 -25.65
C VAL A 625 -26.00 10.02 -24.55
N LYS A 626 -26.62 9.23 -23.67
CA LYS A 626 -25.97 8.43 -22.62
C LYS A 626 -26.17 6.95 -22.89
N SER A 627 -25.21 6.33 -23.57
CA SER A 627 -25.31 4.92 -23.93
C SER A 627 -25.24 3.98 -22.73
N GLY A 628 -26.04 2.92 -22.72
CA GLY A 628 -25.96 1.81 -21.76
C GLY A 628 -25.38 0.54 -22.39
N ASN A 629 -24.38 0.68 -23.27
CA ASN A 629 -23.83 -0.40 -24.08
C ASN A 629 -22.70 -1.17 -23.37
N VAL A 630 -22.00 -0.61 -22.38
CA VAL A 630 -20.89 -1.29 -21.66
C VAL A 630 -21.24 -1.50 -20.19
N ILE A 631 -21.30 -2.76 -19.76
CA ILE A 631 -21.66 -3.19 -18.40
C ILE A 631 -20.41 -3.65 -17.65
N LEU A 632 -20.18 -3.08 -16.46
CA LEU A 632 -19.07 -3.45 -15.56
C LEU A 632 -19.48 -4.49 -14.52
N LEU A 633 -18.68 -5.55 -14.45
CA LEU A 633 -18.68 -6.61 -13.43
C LEU A 633 -17.23 -6.88 -12.99
N HIS A 634 -17.02 -7.65 -11.92
CA HIS A 634 -15.68 -7.98 -11.44
C HIS A 634 -15.49 -9.51 -11.32
N ASP A 635 -14.36 -10.02 -11.81
CA ASP A 635 -14.00 -11.45 -11.69
C ASP A 635 -12.91 -11.73 -10.64
N SER A 636 -12.44 -10.70 -9.91
CA SER A 636 -11.50 -10.81 -8.78
C SER A 636 -11.84 -9.80 -7.67
N GLY A 637 -10.86 -9.38 -6.85
CA GLY A 637 -11.07 -8.36 -5.81
C GLY A 637 -11.82 -8.86 -4.56
N GLY A 638 -11.70 -10.17 -4.24
CA GLY A 638 -12.31 -10.78 -3.06
C GLY A 638 -13.35 -11.84 -3.40
N ASN A 639 -14.41 -11.99 -2.60
CA ASN A 639 -15.44 -13.00 -2.83
C ASN A 639 -16.46 -12.54 -3.88
N ARG A 640 -16.50 -13.20 -5.05
CA ARG A 640 -17.40 -12.93 -6.18
C ARG A 640 -18.60 -13.88 -6.31
N ALA A 641 -19.03 -14.54 -5.23
CA ALA A 641 -20.15 -15.48 -5.28
C ALA A 641 -21.46 -14.83 -5.79
N GLU A 642 -21.72 -13.57 -5.41
CA GLU A 642 -22.92 -12.84 -5.85
C GLU A 642 -22.89 -12.51 -7.35
N THR A 643 -21.74 -12.09 -7.87
CA THR A 643 -21.51 -11.85 -9.31
C THR A 643 -21.77 -13.13 -10.11
N VAL A 644 -21.20 -14.26 -9.68
CA VAL A 644 -21.39 -15.57 -10.32
C VAL A 644 -22.86 -16.00 -10.29
N ALA A 645 -23.59 -15.71 -9.20
CA ALA A 645 -25.00 -16.04 -9.08
C ALA A 645 -25.91 -15.14 -9.94
N ALA A 646 -25.56 -13.86 -10.09
CA ALA A 646 -26.33 -12.90 -10.88
C ALA A 646 -26.14 -13.08 -12.39
N LEU A 647 -24.93 -13.43 -12.83
CA LEU A 647 -24.54 -13.44 -14.25
C LEU A 647 -25.49 -14.21 -15.19
N PRO A 648 -26.00 -15.43 -14.86
CA PRO A 648 -26.95 -16.12 -15.72
C PRO A 648 -28.25 -15.32 -15.93
N ALA A 649 -28.77 -14.70 -14.87
CA ALA A 649 -30.00 -13.90 -14.91
C ALA A 649 -29.79 -12.55 -15.62
N ILE A 650 -28.60 -11.96 -15.52
CA ILE A 650 -28.21 -10.78 -16.33
C ILE A 650 -28.28 -11.15 -17.81
N ILE A 651 -27.62 -12.24 -18.22
CA ILE A 651 -27.56 -12.65 -19.63
C ILE A 651 -28.95 -12.95 -20.19
N ASP A 652 -29.77 -13.73 -19.46
CA ASP A 652 -31.11 -14.08 -19.89
C ASP A 652 -32.02 -12.84 -19.92
N GLY A 653 -31.97 -12.00 -18.89
CA GLY A 653 -32.78 -10.78 -18.79
C GLY A 653 -32.46 -9.72 -19.83
N LEU A 654 -31.19 -9.58 -20.25
CA LEU A 654 -30.79 -8.70 -21.35
C LEU A 654 -31.35 -9.21 -22.70
N ARG A 655 -31.27 -10.52 -22.94
CA ARG A 655 -31.81 -11.14 -24.16
C ARG A 655 -33.33 -11.04 -24.24
N GLU A 656 -34.03 -11.23 -23.11
CA GLU A 656 -35.49 -11.04 -23.02
C GLU A 656 -35.91 -9.60 -23.33
N ARG A 657 -35.07 -8.61 -22.98
CA ARG A 657 -35.25 -7.19 -23.33
C ARG A 657 -34.81 -6.84 -24.76
N GLY A 658 -34.41 -7.85 -25.54
CA GLY A 658 -34.04 -7.74 -26.94
C GLY A 658 -32.61 -7.26 -27.21
N TYR A 659 -31.72 -7.31 -26.21
CA TYR A 659 -30.31 -6.95 -26.40
C TYR A 659 -29.47 -8.13 -26.90
N GLU A 660 -28.59 -7.86 -27.86
CA GLU A 660 -27.54 -8.75 -28.30
C GLU A 660 -26.26 -8.53 -27.48
N ILE A 661 -25.70 -9.59 -26.90
CA ILE A 661 -24.46 -9.51 -26.12
C ILE A 661 -23.26 -9.70 -27.05
N VAL A 662 -22.40 -8.68 -27.11
CA VAL A 662 -21.28 -8.57 -28.04
C VAL A 662 -20.01 -8.15 -27.29
N PRO A 663 -18.79 -8.45 -27.79
CA PRO A 663 -17.58 -7.92 -27.17
C PRO A 663 -17.39 -6.42 -27.48
N VAL A 664 -16.52 -5.75 -26.71
CA VAL A 664 -16.25 -4.31 -26.87
C VAL A 664 -15.74 -3.97 -28.27
N SER A 665 -14.94 -4.83 -28.92
CA SER A 665 -14.48 -4.56 -30.28
C SER A 665 -15.61 -4.37 -31.29
N GLN A 666 -16.72 -5.12 -31.15
CA GLN A 666 -17.85 -5.04 -32.07
C GLN A 666 -18.60 -3.71 -31.92
N LEU A 667 -18.76 -3.22 -30.68
CA LEU A 667 -19.28 -1.87 -30.42
C LEU A 667 -18.39 -0.82 -31.14
N ALA A 668 -17.07 -0.97 -31.04
CA ALA A 668 -16.07 -0.10 -31.69
C ALA A 668 -16.04 -0.18 -33.24
N GLY A 669 -16.79 -1.10 -33.86
CA GLY A 669 -16.69 -1.41 -35.29
C GLY A 669 -15.36 -2.08 -35.67
N LEU A 670 -14.71 -2.74 -34.73
CA LEU A 670 -13.46 -3.48 -34.88
C LEU A 670 -13.72 -5.00 -34.82
N SER A 671 -12.82 -5.78 -35.41
CA SER A 671 -12.82 -7.24 -35.22
C SER A 671 -12.02 -7.62 -33.98
N PRO A 672 -12.35 -8.71 -33.27
CA PRO A 672 -11.56 -9.21 -32.14
C PRO A 672 -10.07 -9.38 -32.46
N ALA A 673 -9.72 -9.80 -33.68
CA ALA A 673 -8.33 -9.94 -34.12
C ALA A 673 -7.55 -8.63 -34.24
N LYS A 674 -8.22 -7.47 -34.32
CA LYS A 674 -7.57 -6.15 -34.32
C LYS A 674 -7.31 -5.64 -32.91
N VAL A 675 -8.16 -6.01 -31.95
CA VAL A 675 -7.98 -5.63 -30.54
C VAL A 675 -7.06 -6.59 -29.78
N ASN A 676 -7.02 -7.87 -30.16
CA ASN A 676 -6.07 -8.87 -29.66
C ASN A 676 -5.24 -9.50 -30.81
N PRO A 677 -4.34 -8.74 -31.47
CA PRO A 677 -3.59 -9.19 -32.64
C PRO A 677 -2.51 -10.22 -32.28
N THR A 678 -2.19 -11.13 -33.21
CA THR A 678 -1.09 -12.09 -33.07
C THR A 678 0.27 -11.40 -33.20
N ILE A 679 1.21 -11.75 -32.32
CA ILE A 679 2.56 -11.18 -32.31
C ILE A 679 3.41 -11.79 -33.44
N SER A 680 4.27 -10.99 -34.07
CA SER A 680 5.18 -11.45 -35.15
C SER A 680 6.53 -10.73 -35.13
N GLY A 681 7.51 -11.22 -35.90
CA GLY A 681 8.80 -10.54 -36.11
C GLY A 681 9.74 -10.54 -34.89
N SER A 682 10.50 -9.45 -34.70
CA SER A 682 11.45 -9.27 -33.59
C SER A 682 10.76 -9.17 -32.23
N ASP A 683 9.51 -8.72 -32.20
CA ASP A 683 8.71 -8.62 -30.98
C ASP A 683 8.39 -10.02 -30.42
N LEU A 684 8.19 -11.03 -31.29
CA LEU A 684 8.03 -12.42 -30.88
C LEU A 684 9.29 -13.00 -30.18
N LEU A 685 10.49 -12.56 -30.57
CA LEU A 685 11.73 -13.00 -29.91
C LEU A 685 11.89 -12.38 -28.52
N ALA A 686 11.57 -11.09 -28.37
CA ALA A 686 11.53 -10.40 -27.08
C ALA A 686 10.49 -11.06 -26.15
N VAL A 687 9.29 -11.28 -26.66
CA VAL A 687 8.20 -11.95 -25.94
C VAL A 687 8.59 -13.37 -25.52
N ARG A 688 9.25 -14.16 -26.37
CA ARG A 688 9.75 -15.50 -25.99
C ARG A 688 10.81 -15.47 -24.91
N PHE A 689 11.68 -14.45 -24.90
CA PHE A 689 12.62 -14.25 -23.80
C PHE A 689 11.87 -13.90 -22.51
N ASP A 690 10.89 -13.00 -22.59
CA ASP A 690 10.03 -12.61 -21.46
C ASP A 690 9.21 -13.78 -20.93
N VAL A 691 8.68 -14.66 -21.79
CA VAL A 691 8.06 -15.94 -21.41
C VAL A 691 8.99 -16.76 -20.53
N GLY A 692 10.25 -16.93 -20.96
CA GLY A 692 11.25 -17.65 -20.19
C GLY A 692 11.47 -17.04 -18.81
N VAL A 693 11.56 -15.71 -18.73
CA VAL A 693 11.73 -14.99 -17.46
C VAL A 693 10.49 -15.10 -16.58
N PHE A 694 9.29 -14.83 -17.12
CA PHE A 694 8.03 -14.90 -16.36
C PHE A 694 7.73 -16.32 -15.87
N LEU A 695 8.00 -17.36 -16.66
CA LEU A 695 7.88 -18.76 -16.21
C LEU A 695 8.86 -19.08 -15.08
N VAL A 696 10.09 -18.56 -15.15
CA VAL A 696 11.07 -18.70 -14.06
C VAL A 696 10.58 -17.97 -12.81
N LEU A 697 10.06 -16.75 -12.94
CA LEU A 697 9.52 -15.98 -11.81
C LEU A 697 8.29 -16.66 -11.18
N ALA A 698 7.33 -17.12 -11.99
CA ALA A 698 6.17 -17.86 -11.53
C ALA A 698 6.58 -19.20 -10.87
N GLY A 699 7.54 -19.91 -11.46
CA GLY A 699 8.13 -21.12 -10.89
C GLY A 699 8.84 -20.87 -9.55
N LEU A 700 9.57 -19.75 -9.43
CA LEU A 700 10.22 -19.33 -8.19
C LEU A 700 9.19 -18.99 -7.12
N ASP A 701 8.14 -18.24 -7.44
CA ASP A 701 7.05 -17.92 -6.51
C ASP A 701 6.35 -19.20 -6.00
N ALA A 702 5.96 -20.09 -6.91
CA ALA A 702 5.35 -21.37 -6.57
C ALA A 702 6.29 -22.23 -5.70
N THR A 703 7.58 -22.28 -6.04
CA THR A 703 8.61 -23.00 -5.27
C THR A 703 8.77 -22.40 -3.88
N LEU A 704 8.81 -21.07 -3.75
CA LEU A 704 8.90 -20.40 -2.45
C LEU A 704 7.68 -20.73 -1.60
N LYS A 705 6.45 -20.59 -2.12
CA LYS A 705 5.22 -20.96 -1.41
C LYS A 705 5.22 -22.41 -0.94
N PHE A 706 5.65 -23.34 -1.79
CA PHE A 706 5.80 -24.75 -1.43
C PHE A 706 6.86 -24.95 -0.34
N LEU A 707 8.03 -24.32 -0.46
CA LEU A 707 9.09 -24.38 0.55
C LEU A 707 8.64 -23.80 1.89
N PHE A 708 7.85 -22.72 1.90
CA PHE A 708 7.23 -22.16 3.10
C PHE A 708 6.33 -23.19 3.78
N PHE A 709 5.41 -23.78 3.03
CA PHE A 709 4.51 -24.80 3.56
C PHE A 709 5.28 -25.99 4.14
N VAL A 710 6.24 -26.52 3.37
CA VAL A 710 7.09 -27.64 3.81
C VAL A 710 7.90 -27.27 5.05
N ALA A 711 8.51 -26.10 5.09
CA ALA A 711 9.33 -25.67 6.23
C ALA A 711 8.50 -25.48 7.50
N ILE A 712 7.33 -24.85 7.40
CA ILE A 712 6.40 -24.69 8.52
C ILE A 712 5.91 -26.06 8.99
N PHE A 713 5.47 -26.92 8.08
CA PHE A 713 4.99 -28.26 8.40
C PHE A 713 6.08 -29.09 9.07
N VAL A 714 7.26 -29.22 8.45
CA VAL A 714 8.37 -30.04 8.95
C VAL A 714 8.93 -29.49 10.27
N GLY A 715 9.05 -28.17 10.41
CA GLY A 715 9.49 -27.53 11.65
C GLY A 715 8.51 -27.74 12.81
N THR A 716 7.21 -27.49 12.56
CA THR A 716 6.14 -27.66 13.55
C THR A 716 5.98 -29.12 13.94
N PHE A 717 5.98 -30.02 12.96
CA PHE A 717 5.91 -31.45 13.18
C PHE A 717 7.10 -31.94 14.02
N ARG A 718 8.33 -31.52 13.72
CA ARG A 718 9.52 -31.85 14.52
C ARG A 718 9.37 -31.39 15.97
N ALA A 719 8.95 -30.15 16.20
CA ALA A 719 8.80 -29.60 17.55
C ALA A 719 7.79 -30.40 18.38
N ILE A 720 6.60 -30.68 17.80
CA ILE A 720 5.56 -31.50 18.43
C ILE A 720 6.07 -32.92 18.68
N LEU A 721 6.73 -33.54 17.70
CA LEU A 721 7.26 -34.89 17.81
C LEU A 721 8.32 -35.00 18.92
N LEU A 722 9.27 -34.07 18.97
CA LEU A 722 10.29 -34.04 20.03
C LEU A 722 9.69 -33.83 21.41
N ALA A 723 8.73 -32.90 21.55
CA ALA A 723 8.03 -32.69 22.81
C ALA A 723 7.24 -33.94 23.24
N PHE A 724 6.50 -34.57 22.31
CA PHE A 724 5.77 -35.80 22.54
C PHE A 724 6.69 -36.96 22.97
N LEU A 725 7.79 -37.18 22.24
CA LEU A 725 8.77 -38.22 22.54
C LEU A 725 9.45 -37.97 23.89
N ALA A 726 9.80 -36.73 24.21
CA ALA A 726 10.38 -36.37 25.50
C ALA A 726 9.41 -36.58 26.67
N VAL A 727 8.12 -36.23 26.52
CA VAL A 727 7.08 -36.51 27.52
C VAL A 727 6.89 -38.01 27.71
N ARG A 728 6.78 -38.77 26.61
CA ARG A 728 6.61 -40.22 26.66
C ARG A 728 7.82 -40.92 27.29
N SER A 729 9.03 -40.44 27.02
CA SER A 729 10.29 -40.91 27.64
C SER A 729 10.30 -40.64 29.14
N ASN A 730 9.73 -39.52 29.59
CA ASN A 730 9.66 -39.16 31.00
C ASN A 730 8.55 -39.90 31.79
N ALA A 731 7.65 -40.62 31.12
CA ALA A 731 6.61 -41.41 31.78
C ALA A 731 7.22 -42.56 32.61
N LYS A 732 6.68 -42.83 33.80
CA LYS A 732 7.26 -43.79 34.77
C LYS A 732 7.52 -45.18 34.19
N ALA A 733 6.64 -45.66 33.30
CA ALA A 733 6.77 -46.96 32.62
C ALA A 733 7.91 -47.04 31.59
N ASN A 734 8.45 -45.90 31.15
CA ASN A 734 9.41 -45.80 30.06
C ASN A 734 10.79 -45.30 30.49
N ARG A 735 10.97 -44.88 31.76
CA ARG A 735 12.25 -44.37 32.27
C ARG A 735 13.25 -45.53 32.39
N PRO A 736 14.48 -45.40 31.84
CA PRO A 736 15.52 -46.36 32.13
C PRO A 736 15.81 -46.34 33.63
N VAL A 737 15.83 -47.52 34.25
CA VAL A 737 16.17 -47.66 35.67
C VAL A 737 17.67 -47.44 35.78
N ALA A 738 18.05 -46.35 36.43
CA ALA A 738 19.46 -46.07 36.65
C ALA A 738 20.03 -47.04 37.69
N PRO A 739 21.21 -47.63 37.45
CA PRO A 739 21.87 -48.49 38.44
C PRO A 739 22.13 -47.74 39.76
N GLU A 740 22.36 -48.50 40.83
CA GLU A 740 22.82 -47.93 42.10
C GLU A 740 24.23 -47.32 41.93
N ILE A 741 24.52 -46.29 42.71
CA ILE A 741 25.85 -45.68 42.73
C ILE A 741 26.80 -46.65 43.42
N ASP A 742 27.96 -46.88 42.79
CA ASP A 742 29.05 -47.68 43.30
C ASP A 742 30.18 -46.74 43.79
N PRO A 743 30.30 -46.50 45.12
CA PRO A 743 31.30 -45.57 45.65
C PRO A 743 32.74 -46.00 45.40
N ALA A 744 32.98 -47.31 45.21
CA ALA A 744 34.30 -47.85 44.93
C ALA A 744 34.71 -47.71 43.45
N ARG A 745 33.82 -47.18 42.59
CA ARG A 745 34.13 -46.96 41.19
C ARG A 745 35.27 -45.96 41.05
N PHE A 746 36.33 -46.36 40.36
CA PHE A 746 37.48 -45.49 40.11
C PHE A 746 37.43 -44.88 38.71
N VAL A 747 37.61 -43.55 38.61
CA VAL A 747 37.57 -42.80 37.35
C VAL A 747 38.82 -41.94 37.14
N SER A 748 39.26 -41.80 35.89
CA SER A 748 40.30 -40.82 35.53
C SER A 748 39.66 -39.59 34.91
N VAL A 749 39.87 -38.43 35.53
CA VAL A 749 39.35 -37.15 35.05
C VAL A 749 40.41 -36.43 34.23
N LEU A 750 40.12 -36.16 32.96
CA LEU A 750 41.00 -35.44 32.04
C LEU A 750 40.52 -33.99 31.90
N ILE A 751 41.37 -33.03 32.24
CA ILE A 751 41.08 -31.59 32.15
C ILE A 751 42.07 -30.95 31.17
N PRO A 752 41.75 -30.83 29.87
CA PRO A 752 42.57 -30.08 28.93
C PRO A 752 42.45 -28.58 29.21
N ALA A 753 43.59 -27.91 29.31
CA ALA A 753 43.69 -26.48 29.60
C ALA A 753 44.58 -25.78 28.56
N PHE A 754 44.16 -24.61 28.08
CA PHE A 754 44.99 -23.72 27.27
C PHE A 754 44.62 -22.26 27.54
N ASN A 755 45.44 -21.58 28.32
CA ASN A 755 45.20 -20.23 28.84
C ASN A 755 43.92 -20.10 29.68
N GLU A 756 43.80 -20.93 30.71
CA GLU A 756 42.62 -21.07 31.58
C GLU A 756 42.89 -20.61 33.03
N ALA A 757 43.87 -19.71 33.23
CA ALA A 757 44.30 -19.26 34.56
C ALA A 757 43.15 -18.73 35.43
N ARG A 758 42.07 -18.18 34.82
CA ARG A 758 40.92 -17.63 35.54
C ARG A 758 39.97 -18.68 36.15
N VAL A 759 40.00 -19.92 35.66
CA VAL A 759 38.98 -20.94 35.97
C VAL A 759 39.56 -22.26 36.46
N ILE A 760 40.82 -22.57 36.12
CA ILE A 760 41.39 -23.90 36.31
C ILE A 760 41.41 -24.34 37.78
N GLU A 761 41.75 -23.46 38.73
CA GLU A 761 41.81 -23.81 40.15
C GLU A 761 40.42 -24.23 40.67
N ALA A 762 39.40 -23.41 40.39
CA ALA A 762 38.03 -23.69 40.83
C ALA A 762 37.53 -25.02 40.26
N SER A 763 37.79 -25.28 38.98
CA SER A 763 37.41 -26.53 38.31
C SER A 763 38.07 -27.76 38.93
N VAL A 764 39.39 -27.72 39.20
CA VAL A 764 40.09 -28.84 39.85
C VAL A 764 39.57 -29.06 41.27
N ARG A 765 39.40 -27.99 42.08
CA ARG A 765 38.82 -28.10 43.43
C ARG A 765 37.42 -28.72 43.40
N ARG A 766 36.60 -28.37 42.42
CA ARG A 766 35.24 -28.88 42.28
C ARG A 766 35.20 -30.36 41.89
N VAL A 767 36.12 -30.79 41.02
CA VAL A 767 36.29 -32.20 40.67
C VAL A 767 36.71 -33.02 41.90
N LEU A 768 37.69 -32.53 42.68
CA LEU A 768 38.15 -33.18 43.92
C LEU A 768 37.08 -33.28 45.02
N ALA A 769 36.11 -32.36 45.02
CA ALA A 769 34.98 -32.33 45.95
C ALA A 769 33.83 -33.27 45.56
N SER A 770 34.04 -34.18 44.60
CA SER A 770 33.00 -35.12 44.19
C SER A 770 32.81 -36.24 45.22
N GLU A 771 31.55 -36.63 45.41
CA GLU A 771 31.11 -37.57 46.43
C GLU A 771 30.77 -38.93 45.81
N GLN A 772 30.92 -39.99 46.60
CA GLN A 772 30.53 -41.36 46.23
C GLN A 772 31.21 -41.88 44.95
N ILE A 773 32.47 -41.51 44.74
CA ILE A 773 33.30 -42.01 43.66
C ILE A 773 34.78 -41.83 43.99
N GLU A 774 35.63 -42.78 43.57
CA GLU A 774 37.07 -42.67 43.66
C GLU A 774 37.62 -42.08 42.35
N LEU A 775 38.62 -41.21 42.43
CA LEU A 775 39.10 -40.48 41.25
C LEU A 775 40.58 -40.10 41.29
N GLU A 776 41.12 -39.94 40.09
CA GLU A 776 42.33 -39.17 39.84
C GLU A 776 42.04 -38.04 38.84
N VAL A 777 42.82 -36.96 38.91
CA VAL A 777 42.69 -35.78 38.04
C VAL A 777 43.99 -35.59 37.29
N ILE A 778 43.91 -35.55 35.96
CA ILE A 778 45.03 -35.27 35.06
C ILE A 778 44.72 -33.96 34.36
N VAL A 779 45.38 -32.89 34.80
CA VAL A 779 45.32 -31.59 34.13
C VAL A 779 46.34 -31.59 33.00
N ILE A 780 45.88 -31.39 31.77
CA ILE A 780 46.74 -31.35 30.58
C ILE A 780 46.83 -29.92 30.06
N ASP A 781 47.93 -29.24 30.35
CA ASP A 781 48.23 -27.93 29.79
C ASP A 781 48.78 -28.05 28.35
N ASP A 782 47.98 -27.67 27.36
CA ASP A 782 48.30 -27.66 25.93
C ASP A 782 49.11 -26.41 25.53
N GLY A 783 50.16 -26.12 26.29
CA GLY A 783 51.14 -25.06 26.01
C GLY A 783 50.65 -23.65 26.31
N SER A 784 49.95 -23.47 27.44
CA SER A 784 49.49 -22.17 27.94
C SER A 784 50.63 -21.14 27.99
N LYS A 785 50.26 -19.88 27.76
CA LYS A 785 51.13 -18.69 27.81
C LYS A 785 50.82 -17.81 29.02
N ASP A 786 49.80 -18.14 29.78
CA ASP A 786 49.46 -17.51 31.06
C ASP A 786 49.86 -18.40 32.25
N GLU A 787 49.41 -18.07 33.44
CA GLU A 787 49.77 -18.71 34.70
C GLU A 787 49.04 -20.06 34.95
N THR A 788 48.34 -20.64 33.96
CA THR A 788 47.54 -21.88 34.13
C THR A 788 48.34 -23.02 34.79
N SER A 789 49.49 -23.37 34.23
CA SER A 789 50.35 -24.45 34.77
C SER A 789 50.86 -24.13 36.17
N GLU A 790 51.19 -22.86 36.44
CA GLU A 790 51.74 -22.46 37.73
C GLU A 790 50.68 -22.54 38.83
N ILE A 791 49.47 -22.06 38.56
CA ILE A 791 48.33 -22.16 39.47
C ILE A 791 48.08 -23.61 39.88
N VAL A 792 48.10 -24.55 38.93
CA VAL A 792 47.87 -25.97 39.24
C VAL A 792 49.03 -26.54 40.06
N ARG A 793 50.28 -26.18 39.73
CA ARG A 793 51.47 -26.63 40.45
C ARG A 793 51.48 -26.14 41.89
N THR A 794 51.13 -24.87 42.13
CA THR A 794 51.13 -24.29 43.47
C THR A 794 49.93 -24.74 44.30
N ALA A 795 48.72 -24.72 43.74
CA ALA A 795 47.49 -24.95 44.50
C ALA A 795 47.24 -26.43 44.86
N PHE A 796 47.88 -27.37 44.15
CA PHE A 796 47.66 -28.81 44.30
C PHE A 796 48.97 -29.62 44.46
N ALA A 797 50.06 -28.99 44.90
CA ALA A 797 51.36 -29.65 45.10
C ALA A 797 51.27 -30.87 46.03
N ASP A 798 50.46 -30.78 47.09
CA ASP A 798 50.30 -31.80 48.12
C ASP A 798 49.08 -32.74 47.90
N GLU A 799 48.40 -32.63 46.75
CA GLU A 799 47.23 -33.45 46.44
C GLU A 799 47.64 -34.64 45.54
N PRO A 800 47.79 -35.87 46.10
CA PRO A 800 48.29 -37.03 45.34
C PRO A 800 47.37 -37.48 44.22
N ARG A 801 46.09 -37.07 44.24
CA ARG A 801 45.13 -37.38 43.17
C ARG A 801 45.31 -36.49 41.94
N VAL A 802 46.04 -35.38 42.01
CA VAL A 802 46.20 -34.42 40.90
C VAL A 802 47.56 -34.60 40.22
N ARG A 803 47.54 -34.72 38.89
CA ARG A 803 48.73 -34.77 38.03
C ARG A 803 48.68 -33.66 36.98
N LEU A 804 49.77 -32.92 36.82
CA LEU A 804 49.91 -31.90 35.78
C LEU A 804 50.80 -32.41 34.64
N LEU A 805 50.29 -32.38 33.41
CA LEU A 805 51.02 -32.67 32.17
C LEU A 805 51.12 -31.39 31.33
N THR A 806 52.33 -30.89 31.09
CA THR A 806 52.56 -29.72 30.23
C THR A 806 53.07 -30.16 28.85
N LEU A 807 52.42 -29.69 27.79
CA LEU A 807 52.71 -30.03 26.39
C LEU A 807 53.04 -28.77 25.58
N GLU A 808 53.64 -28.96 24.40
CA GLU A 808 53.60 -27.92 23.36
C GLU A 808 52.22 -27.89 22.71
N ASN A 809 51.70 -26.69 22.43
CA ASN A 809 50.36 -26.51 21.87
C ASN A 809 50.16 -27.35 20.59
N GLY A 810 49.21 -28.28 20.62
CA GLY A 810 48.81 -29.06 19.45
C GLY A 810 47.32 -29.37 19.40
N GLY A 811 46.50 -28.71 20.21
CA GLY A 811 45.05 -28.78 20.20
C GLY A 811 44.47 -29.75 21.23
N LYS A 812 43.21 -29.50 21.60
CA LYS A 812 42.48 -30.21 22.66
C LYS A 812 42.48 -31.74 22.48
N ALA A 813 42.22 -32.25 21.27
CA ALA A 813 42.21 -33.71 21.03
C ALA A 813 43.59 -34.35 21.28
N ARG A 814 44.69 -33.68 20.92
CA ARG A 814 46.06 -34.15 21.21
C ARG A 814 46.32 -34.17 22.71
N ALA A 815 45.94 -33.10 23.42
CA ALA A 815 46.05 -33.02 24.86
C ALA A 815 45.26 -34.14 25.56
N LEU A 816 44.02 -34.38 25.15
CA LEU A 816 43.19 -35.46 25.68
C LEU A 816 43.77 -36.85 25.43
N ASN A 817 44.30 -37.14 24.24
CA ASN A 817 44.96 -38.42 23.96
C ASN A 817 46.23 -38.62 24.78
N LYS A 818 47.01 -37.56 25.03
CA LYS A 818 48.16 -37.63 25.95
C LYS A 818 47.76 -37.81 27.41
N GLY A 819 46.64 -37.22 27.84
CA GLY A 819 46.04 -37.51 29.13
C GLY A 819 45.56 -38.96 29.24
N LEU A 820 44.96 -39.50 28.17
CA LEU A 820 44.46 -40.88 28.11
C LEU A 820 45.58 -41.92 28.24
N GLU A 821 46.77 -41.65 27.69
CA GLU A 821 47.97 -42.48 27.87
C GLU A 821 48.38 -42.61 29.36
N LEU A 822 48.13 -41.57 30.17
CA LEU A 822 48.48 -41.53 31.60
C LEU A 822 47.35 -42.01 32.53
N ALA A 823 46.12 -42.06 32.02
CA ALA A 823 44.94 -42.47 32.78
C ALA A 823 45.05 -43.93 33.22
N THR A 824 44.62 -44.23 34.44
CA THR A 824 44.65 -45.58 35.03
C THR A 824 43.25 -46.18 35.23
N GLY A 825 42.20 -45.34 35.24
CA GLY A 825 40.81 -45.76 35.42
C GLY A 825 40.23 -46.47 34.20
N GLU A 826 39.26 -47.35 34.47
CA GLU A 826 38.45 -48.01 33.44
C GLU A 826 37.45 -47.05 32.80
N ILE A 827 37.03 -46.02 33.55
CA ILE A 827 36.13 -44.97 33.10
C ILE A 827 36.91 -43.66 33.04
N ILE A 828 36.82 -43.02 31.88
CA ILE A 828 37.45 -41.74 31.58
C ILE A 828 36.35 -40.68 31.59
N VAL A 829 36.54 -39.65 32.41
CA VAL A 829 35.68 -38.46 32.45
C VAL A 829 36.47 -37.33 31.83
N ALA A 830 35.96 -36.70 30.77
CA ALA A 830 36.55 -35.49 30.22
C ALA A 830 35.68 -34.29 30.59
N LEU A 831 36.32 -33.22 31.01
CA LEU A 831 35.69 -31.97 31.44
C LEU A 831 36.47 -30.79 30.88
N ASP A 832 35.76 -29.77 30.38
CA ASP A 832 36.38 -28.51 29.99
C ASP A 832 36.84 -27.72 31.24
N ALA A 833 37.96 -27.00 31.15
CA ALA A 833 38.55 -26.28 32.29
C ALA A 833 37.66 -25.19 32.92
N ASP A 834 36.55 -24.80 32.28
CA ASP A 834 35.56 -23.82 32.74
C ASP A 834 34.27 -24.46 33.31
N THR A 835 34.21 -25.79 33.38
CA THR A 835 33.00 -26.52 33.77
C THR A 835 33.02 -26.91 35.24
N GLN A 836 31.89 -26.73 35.92
CA GLN A 836 31.70 -27.02 37.33
C GLN A 836 30.69 -28.16 37.53
N PHE A 837 31.15 -29.31 38.02
CA PHE A 837 30.28 -30.45 38.34
C PHE A 837 29.55 -30.26 39.68
N GLU A 838 28.37 -30.85 39.82
CA GLU A 838 27.75 -31.03 41.14
C GLU A 838 28.41 -32.21 41.88
N PRO A 839 28.33 -32.28 43.22
CA PRO A 839 29.06 -33.28 44.01
C PRO A 839 28.81 -34.73 43.56
N LEU A 840 27.58 -35.07 43.14
CA LEU A 840 27.21 -36.42 42.70
C LEU A 840 27.28 -36.63 41.17
N THR A 841 27.73 -35.65 40.38
CA THR A 841 27.69 -35.75 38.91
C THR A 841 28.54 -36.90 38.39
N MET A 842 29.77 -37.06 38.87
CA MET A 842 30.63 -38.17 38.42
C MET A 842 30.11 -39.53 38.86
N ALA A 843 29.62 -39.66 40.10
CA ALA A 843 28.96 -40.87 40.59
C ALA A 843 27.75 -41.27 39.72
N ARG A 844 26.92 -40.28 39.32
CA ARG A 844 25.78 -40.49 38.43
C ARG A 844 26.18 -40.89 37.00
N LEU A 845 27.31 -40.40 36.49
CA LEU A 845 27.84 -40.85 35.21
C LEU A 845 28.40 -42.28 35.32
N GLY A 846 29.20 -42.54 36.36
CA GLY A 846 29.91 -43.80 36.58
C GLY A 846 28.99 -45.02 36.76
N ARG A 847 27.85 -44.85 37.43
CA ARG A 847 26.91 -45.96 37.72
C ARG A 847 26.42 -46.72 36.49
N TRP A 848 26.32 -46.06 35.34
CA TRP A 848 25.80 -46.69 34.12
C TRP A 848 26.76 -47.71 33.51
N PHE A 849 28.06 -47.63 33.82
CA PHE A 849 29.06 -48.59 33.34
C PHE A 849 29.00 -49.96 34.04
N ALA A 850 28.01 -50.16 34.92
CA ALA A 850 27.57 -51.50 35.30
C ALA A 850 27.12 -52.34 34.09
N ASP A 851 26.65 -51.70 33.00
CA ASP A 851 26.38 -52.36 31.72
C ASP A 851 27.67 -52.47 30.88
N PRO A 852 28.17 -53.70 30.61
CA PRO A 852 29.40 -53.90 29.84
C PRO A 852 29.27 -53.47 28.37
N ALA A 853 28.07 -53.36 27.80
CA ALA A 853 27.87 -52.90 26.43
C ALA A 853 27.94 -51.37 26.28
N LEU A 854 28.01 -50.65 27.39
CA LEU A 854 28.02 -49.19 27.40
C LEU A 854 29.42 -48.63 27.16
N GLY A 855 29.54 -47.81 26.10
CA GLY A 855 30.77 -47.11 25.76
C GLY A 855 30.82 -45.67 26.26
N ALA A 856 29.69 -44.99 26.38
CA ALA A 856 29.65 -43.59 26.86
C ALA A 856 28.34 -43.19 27.54
N VAL A 857 28.42 -42.18 28.40
CA VAL A 857 27.30 -41.54 29.10
C VAL A 857 27.39 -40.03 28.94
N ALA A 858 26.34 -39.41 28.41
CA ALA A 858 26.18 -37.97 28.38
C ALA A 858 25.49 -37.47 29.66
N GLY A 859 25.99 -36.37 30.23
CA GLY A 859 25.30 -35.63 31.28
C GLY A 859 24.56 -34.40 30.76
N ASN A 860 23.94 -33.68 31.70
CA ASN A 860 23.13 -32.50 31.48
C ASN A 860 23.92 -31.21 31.68
N ALA A 861 24.41 -30.62 30.59
CA ALA A 861 25.08 -29.33 30.62
C ALA A 861 24.08 -28.18 30.83
N LYS A 862 24.42 -27.22 31.68
CA LYS A 862 23.60 -26.03 31.99
C LYS A 862 24.45 -24.77 32.00
N VAL A 863 23.85 -23.64 31.63
CA VAL A 863 24.52 -22.32 31.67
C VAL A 863 24.53 -21.77 33.09
N GLY A 864 25.72 -21.50 33.64
CA GLY A 864 25.92 -20.93 34.97
C GLY A 864 25.96 -19.40 35.03
N ASN A 865 26.45 -18.71 33.97
CA ASN A 865 26.63 -17.25 33.97
C ASN A 865 25.46 -16.49 33.29
N ARG A 866 24.24 -16.60 33.83
CA ARG A 866 23.01 -16.02 33.24
C ARG A 866 22.84 -14.50 33.44
N ILE A 867 23.91 -13.73 33.20
CA ILE A 867 24.02 -12.31 33.52
C ILE A 867 23.42 -11.35 32.48
N ASN A 868 23.24 -11.75 31.22
CA ASN A 868 22.76 -10.87 30.16
C ASN A 868 21.86 -11.60 29.14
N ILE A 869 21.37 -10.89 28.13
CA ILE A 869 20.44 -11.46 27.14
C ILE A 869 21.06 -12.62 26.35
N VAL A 870 22.35 -12.57 26.04
CA VAL A 870 23.06 -13.60 25.27
C VAL A 870 23.13 -14.90 26.06
N THR A 871 23.59 -14.82 27.31
CA THR A 871 23.73 -15.99 28.19
C THR A 871 22.37 -16.56 28.61
N ARG A 872 21.36 -15.70 28.83
CA ARG A 872 19.98 -16.13 29.10
C ARG A 872 19.33 -16.80 27.88
N TRP A 873 19.57 -16.31 26.66
CA TRP A 873 19.09 -16.98 25.44
C TRP A 873 19.74 -18.35 25.24
N GLN A 874 21.05 -18.45 25.48
CA GLN A 874 21.71 -19.75 25.41
C GLN A 874 21.19 -20.72 26.47
N ALA A 875 20.85 -20.23 27.68
CA ALA A 875 20.21 -21.05 28.70
C ALA A 875 18.84 -21.60 28.25
N VAL A 876 18.01 -20.78 27.59
CA VAL A 876 16.75 -21.23 26.99
C VAL A 876 16.99 -22.33 25.97
N GLU A 877 17.93 -22.13 25.04
CA GLU A 877 18.24 -23.09 23.99
C GLU A 877 18.75 -24.44 24.54
N TYR A 878 19.57 -24.42 25.60
CA TYR A 878 20.05 -25.65 26.23
C TYR A 878 18.87 -26.52 26.72
N VAL A 879 17.83 -25.88 27.26
CA VAL A 879 16.62 -26.57 27.76
C VAL A 879 15.71 -26.98 26.60
N THR A 880 15.33 -26.05 25.73
CA THR A 880 14.28 -26.25 24.71
C THR A 880 14.75 -27.01 23.47
N ALA A 881 16.05 -26.97 23.16
CA ALA A 881 16.62 -27.69 22.03
C ALA A 881 17.51 -28.85 22.50
N GLN A 882 18.67 -28.58 23.11
CA GLN A 882 19.70 -29.62 23.32
C GLN A 882 19.24 -30.74 24.27
N ASN A 883 18.69 -30.37 25.42
CA ASN A 883 18.26 -31.34 26.42
C ASN A 883 16.99 -32.07 25.99
N LEU A 884 16.04 -31.35 25.39
CA LEU A 884 14.83 -31.97 24.84
C LEU A 884 15.17 -32.98 23.74
N GLU A 885 16.06 -32.60 22.81
CA GLU A 885 16.52 -33.44 21.71
C GLU A 885 17.26 -34.68 22.24
N ARG A 886 18.21 -34.54 23.17
CA ARG A 886 18.90 -35.69 23.78
C ARG A 886 17.94 -36.66 24.46
N ARG A 887 16.95 -36.14 25.21
CA ARG A 887 15.92 -36.98 25.85
C ARG A 887 15.13 -37.78 24.82
N ALA A 888 14.71 -37.13 23.73
CA ALA A 888 13.97 -37.80 22.66
C ALA A 888 14.83 -38.84 21.93
N LEU A 889 16.08 -38.52 21.61
CA LEU A 889 16.99 -39.37 20.83
C LEU A 889 17.60 -40.53 21.61
N SER A 890 17.75 -40.40 22.94
CA SER A 890 18.33 -41.44 23.81
C SER A 890 17.64 -42.80 23.69
N ARG A 891 16.34 -42.83 23.38
CA ARG A 891 15.56 -44.07 23.24
C ARG A 891 15.79 -44.81 21.91
N PHE A 892 16.32 -44.12 20.92
CA PHE A 892 16.54 -44.69 19.59
C PHE A 892 18.01 -45.06 19.35
N ASP A 893 18.87 -45.04 20.39
CA ASP A 893 20.33 -45.16 20.24
C ASP A 893 20.86 -44.20 19.15
N ALA A 894 20.35 -42.97 19.18
CA ALA A 894 20.55 -41.96 18.14
C ALA A 894 21.23 -40.69 18.69
N ILE A 895 21.88 -40.76 19.84
CA ILE A 895 22.60 -39.63 20.44
C ILE A 895 23.80 -39.32 19.56
N THR A 896 23.83 -38.15 18.94
CA THR A 896 24.94 -37.76 18.06
C THR A 896 26.11 -37.16 18.81
N VAL A 897 25.91 -36.62 20.03
CA VAL A 897 26.97 -35.98 20.80
C VAL A 897 26.83 -36.24 22.30
N VAL A 898 27.91 -36.76 22.90
CA VAL A 898 28.19 -36.69 24.32
C VAL A 898 29.00 -35.41 24.53
N PRO A 899 28.45 -34.38 25.22
CA PRO A 899 29.10 -33.08 25.28
C PRO A 899 30.44 -33.18 26.02
N GLY A 900 31.50 -32.60 25.47
CA GLY A 900 32.83 -32.57 26.11
C GLY A 900 32.85 -31.88 27.49
N ALA A 901 31.85 -31.06 27.80
CA ALA A 901 31.70 -30.44 29.11
C ALA A 901 31.20 -31.43 30.19
N VAL A 902 30.43 -32.47 29.83
CA VAL A 902 29.89 -33.44 30.78
C VAL A 902 29.64 -34.78 30.11
N GLY A 903 30.68 -35.62 30.15
CA GLY A 903 30.62 -36.96 29.61
C GLY A 903 31.56 -37.91 30.35
N ALA A 904 31.20 -39.18 30.31
CA ALA A 904 32.06 -40.28 30.74
C ALA A 904 32.13 -41.34 29.64
N TRP A 905 33.27 -41.99 29.51
CA TRP A 905 33.56 -42.98 28.48
C TRP A 905 34.23 -44.20 29.09
N ARG A 906 33.88 -45.40 28.61
CA ARG A 906 34.63 -46.60 28.94
C ARG A 906 35.95 -46.56 28.18
N ARG A 907 37.07 -46.78 28.87
CA ARG A 907 38.40 -46.78 28.26
C ARG A 907 38.50 -47.75 27.07
N ALA A 908 37.98 -48.97 27.22
CA ALA A 908 37.95 -49.95 26.14
C ALA A 908 37.21 -49.44 24.88
N ALA A 909 36.17 -48.62 25.05
CA ALA A 909 35.45 -48.03 23.93
C ALA A 909 36.29 -46.94 23.24
N LEU A 910 36.97 -46.08 24.01
CA LEU A 910 37.91 -45.08 23.48
C LEU A 910 39.05 -45.74 22.70
N ASP A 911 39.68 -46.76 23.28
CA ASP A 911 40.79 -47.47 22.68
C ASP A 911 40.37 -48.15 21.37
N SER A 912 39.14 -48.72 21.33
CA SER A 912 38.61 -49.39 20.12
C SER A 912 38.41 -48.46 18.91
N VAL A 913 38.32 -47.15 19.12
CA VAL A 913 38.14 -46.15 18.07
C VAL A 913 39.37 -45.25 17.86
N GLY A 914 40.48 -45.54 18.55
CA GLY A 914 41.74 -44.80 18.42
C GLY A 914 41.82 -43.52 19.25
N GLY A 915 41.01 -43.38 20.29
CA GLY A 915 40.97 -42.21 21.17
C GLY A 915 40.19 -41.02 20.58
N TYR A 916 40.56 -39.80 20.99
CA TYR A 916 39.94 -38.55 20.54
C TYR A 916 40.42 -38.17 19.13
N PRO A 917 39.50 -37.90 18.17
CA PRO A 917 39.86 -37.61 16.78
C PRO A 917 40.50 -36.22 16.60
N HIS A 918 41.44 -36.10 15.65
CA HIS A 918 42.22 -34.88 15.40
C HIS A 918 41.80 -34.09 14.15
N ASP A 919 40.98 -34.69 13.29
CA ASP A 919 40.63 -34.18 11.95
C ASP A 919 39.33 -33.35 11.93
N THR A 920 38.67 -33.18 13.08
CA THR A 920 37.41 -32.43 13.24
C THR A 920 37.47 -31.40 14.38
N LEU A 921 36.67 -30.33 14.29
CA LEU A 921 36.56 -29.29 15.33
C LEU A 921 35.58 -29.63 16.47
N ALA A 922 34.77 -30.68 16.29
CA ALA A 922 33.83 -31.20 17.27
C ALA A 922 34.24 -32.62 17.62
N GLU A 923 35.37 -32.73 18.34
CA GLU A 923 36.00 -34.01 18.68
C GLU A 923 35.06 -34.93 19.47
N ASP A 924 34.18 -34.35 20.26
CA ASP A 924 33.21 -35.03 21.12
C ASP A 924 32.07 -35.66 20.32
N GLN A 925 31.57 -34.97 19.30
CA GLN A 925 30.57 -35.49 18.38
C GLN A 925 31.13 -36.60 17.49
N ASP A 926 32.32 -36.40 16.91
CA ASP A 926 33.01 -37.40 16.10
C ASP A 926 33.25 -38.69 16.91
N LEU A 927 33.80 -38.54 18.12
CA LEU A 927 34.02 -39.65 19.05
C LEU A 927 32.72 -40.39 19.39
N THR A 928 31.63 -39.66 19.65
CA THR A 928 30.32 -40.26 19.98
C THR A 928 29.77 -41.10 18.82
N ILE A 929 29.90 -40.61 17.59
CA ILE A 929 29.48 -41.35 16.40
C ILE A 929 30.41 -42.55 16.16
N ALA A 930 31.72 -42.39 16.34
CA ALA A 930 32.70 -43.46 16.18
C ALA A 930 32.46 -44.62 17.17
N ILE A 931 32.20 -44.32 18.45
CA ILE A 931 31.92 -45.31 19.50
C ILE A 931 30.68 -46.14 19.15
N GLN A 932 29.59 -45.50 18.72
CA GLN A 932 28.38 -46.20 18.30
C GLN A 932 28.58 -47.02 17.03
N ARG A 933 29.42 -46.57 16.09
CA ARG A 933 29.83 -47.39 14.92
C ARG A 933 30.64 -48.61 15.33
N GLY A 934 31.42 -48.51 16.42
CA GLY A 934 32.13 -49.62 17.04
C GLY A 934 31.22 -50.64 17.74
N GLY A 935 29.91 -50.40 17.80
CA GLY A 935 28.92 -51.29 18.40
C GLY A 935 28.61 -51.00 19.87
N TRP A 936 29.20 -49.97 20.45
CA TRP A 936 28.96 -49.57 21.83
C TRP A 936 27.68 -48.75 22.00
N LEU A 937 27.02 -48.90 23.14
CA LEU A 937 25.83 -48.11 23.49
C LEU A 937 26.21 -46.78 24.13
N VAL A 938 25.33 -45.78 23.94
CA VAL A 938 25.43 -44.47 24.58
C VAL A 938 24.16 -44.19 25.37
N ARG A 939 24.30 -43.64 26.58
CA ARG A 939 23.17 -43.28 27.45
C ARG A 939 23.24 -41.81 27.84
N TYR A 940 22.13 -41.30 28.37
CA TYR A 940 22.00 -39.93 28.85
C TYR A 940 21.46 -39.93 30.27
N ASP A 941 22.21 -39.33 31.20
CA ASP A 941 21.79 -39.11 32.58
C ASP A 941 21.46 -37.62 32.79
N ILE A 942 20.17 -37.35 32.93
CA ILE A 942 19.62 -36.01 33.19
C ILE A 942 20.07 -35.41 34.53
N ASP A 943 20.32 -36.25 35.54
CA ASP A 943 20.65 -35.83 36.90
C ASP A 943 22.15 -35.62 37.10
N ALA A 944 22.99 -36.09 36.16
CA ALA A 944 24.40 -35.75 36.08
C ALA A 944 24.59 -34.34 35.52
N VAL A 945 24.50 -33.31 36.36
CA VAL A 945 24.49 -31.90 35.95
C VAL A 945 25.88 -31.28 35.99
N ALA A 946 26.19 -30.48 34.96
CA ALA A 946 27.40 -29.67 34.92
C ALA A 946 27.08 -28.22 34.52
N TRP A 947 27.66 -27.25 35.23
CA TRP A 947 27.48 -25.84 34.98
C TRP A 947 28.65 -25.28 34.17
N THR A 948 28.36 -24.74 32.99
CA THR A 948 29.34 -24.25 32.02
C THR A 948 29.21 -22.74 31.82
N GLU A 949 30.30 -22.09 31.40
CA GLU A 949 30.30 -20.67 31.03
C GLU A 949 29.81 -20.46 29.58
N ALA A 950 28.74 -19.69 29.40
CA ALA A 950 28.24 -19.26 28.10
C ALA A 950 28.90 -17.94 27.66
N PRO A 951 29.14 -17.71 26.35
CA PRO A 951 29.61 -16.45 25.83
C PRO A 951 28.77 -15.23 26.24
N GLU A 952 29.42 -14.18 26.73
CA GLU A 952 28.74 -12.96 27.21
C GLU A 952 28.44 -11.93 26.11
N SER A 953 28.89 -12.15 24.87
CA SER A 953 28.63 -11.27 23.73
C SER A 953 28.18 -12.03 22.48
N PHE A 954 27.41 -11.37 21.59
CA PHE A 954 26.98 -11.98 20.33
C PHE A 954 28.15 -12.39 19.43
N GLY A 955 29.24 -11.62 19.42
CA GLY A 955 30.44 -11.96 18.65
C GLY A 955 31.13 -13.23 19.16
N ALA A 956 31.24 -13.38 20.49
CA ALA A 956 31.78 -14.60 21.09
C ALA A 956 30.84 -15.80 20.88
N LEU A 957 29.52 -15.60 21.01
CA LEU A 957 28.52 -16.63 20.70
C LEU A 957 28.61 -17.09 19.25
N ALA A 958 28.71 -16.16 18.28
CA ALA A 958 28.82 -16.50 16.87
C ALA A 958 30.10 -17.30 16.56
N LYS A 959 31.23 -16.98 17.20
CA LYS A 959 32.48 -17.77 17.08
C LYS A 959 32.30 -19.19 17.63
N GLN A 960 31.71 -19.34 18.81
CA GLN A 960 31.42 -20.64 19.41
C GLN A 960 30.52 -21.47 18.49
N ARG A 961 29.44 -20.89 18.00
CA ARG A 961 28.46 -21.58 17.16
C ARG A 961 28.99 -21.92 15.78
N PHE A 962 29.86 -21.09 15.22
CA PHE A 962 30.58 -21.41 13.99
C PHE A 962 31.44 -22.66 14.15
N ARG A 963 32.17 -22.78 15.27
CA ARG A 963 32.94 -23.99 15.57
C ARG A 963 32.04 -25.23 15.65
N TRP A 964 30.91 -25.13 16.34
CA TRP A 964 29.96 -26.24 16.49
C TRP A 964 29.30 -26.63 15.16
N ALA A 965 28.81 -25.65 14.38
CA ALA A 965 28.18 -25.90 13.09
C ALA A 965 29.18 -26.49 12.08
N PHE A 966 30.40 -25.97 12.03
CA PHE A 966 31.45 -26.48 11.14
C PHE A 966 31.92 -27.88 11.56
N GLY A 967 32.17 -28.09 12.87
CA GLY A 967 32.52 -29.40 13.42
C GLY A 967 31.43 -30.44 13.18
N THR A 968 30.16 -30.07 13.38
CA THR A 968 29.00 -30.92 13.05
C THR A 968 29.03 -31.31 11.57
N LEU A 969 29.21 -30.34 10.67
CA LEU A 969 29.27 -30.59 9.23
C LEU A 969 30.43 -31.54 8.86
N GLN A 970 31.59 -31.40 9.51
CA GLN A 970 32.72 -32.32 9.35
C GLN A 970 32.35 -33.73 9.79
N CYS A 971 31.73 -33.90 10.97
CA CYS A 971 31.31 -35.19 11.50
C CYS A 971 30.28 -35.87 10.59
N LEU A 972 29.25 -35.14 10.19
CA LEU A 972 28.20 -35.64 9.29
C LEU A 972 28.77 -36.08 7.93
N TRP A 973 29.76 -35.35 7.42
CA TRP A 973 30.45 -35.71 6.18
C TRP A 973 31.36 -36.93 6.35
N LYS A 974 32.18 -36.96 7.41
CA LYS A 974 33.08 -38.07 7.76
C LYS A 974 32.31 -39.39 7.90
N HIS A 975 31.16 -39.34 8.59
CA HIS A 975 30.33 -40.51 8.89
C HIS A 975 29.15 -40.75 7.93
N ARG A 976 29.10 -40.07 6.78
CA ARG A 976 28.00 -40.18 5.80
C ARG A 976 27.67 -41.60 5.35
N ARG A 977 28.64 -42.53 5.40
CA ARG A 977 28.43 -43.95 5.05
C ARG A 977 27.42 -44.65 5.96
N ILE A 978 27.19 -44.19 7.19
CA ILE A 978 26.13 -44.73 8.08
C ILE A 978 24.75 -44.71 7.39
N LEU A 979 24.46 -43.70 6.57
CA LEU A 979 23.18 -43.60 5.84
C LEU A 979 23.02 -44.71 4.78
N ILE A 980 24.13 -45.20 4.24
CA ILE A 980 24.18 -46.27 3.24
C ILE A 980 24.22 -47.63 3.95
N ASP A 981 25.11 -47.78 4.93
CA ASP A 981 25.35 -49.01 5.67
C ASP A 981 24.19 -49.37 6.62
N ARG A 982 23.32 -48.39 6.94
CA ARG A 982 22.18 -48.49 7.86
C ARG A 982 22.53 -48.99 9.27
N LYS A 983 23.81 -48.94 9.64
CA LYS A 983 24.33 -49.39 10.93
C LYS A 983 25.25 -48.33 11.55
N PRO A 984 25.09 -48.01 12.85
CA PRO A 984 24.01 -48.45 13.74
C PRO A 984 22.67 -47.81 13.32
N SER A 985 21.57 -48.55 13.49
CA SER A 985 20.25 -48.19 12.95
C SER A 985 19.69 -46.89 13.52
N GLY A 986 19.91 -46.63 14.81
CA GLY A 986 19.52 -45.39 15.49
C GLY A 986 20.11 -44.14 14.84
N LEU A 987 21.43 -44.11 14.67
CA LEU A 987 22.11 -43.03 13.97
C LEU A 987 21.72 -42.94 12.49
N ALA A 988 21.54 -44.08 11.81
CA ALA A 988 21.24 -44.11 10.38
C ALA A 988 19.82 -43.66 10.02
N LEU A 989 18.84 -43.95 10.87
CA LEU A 989 17.43 -43.66 10.61
C LEU A 989 16.97 -42.36 11.27
N VAL A 990 17.59 -41.97 12.39
CA VAL A 990 17.17 -40.80 13.18
C VAL A 990 18.29 -39.80 13.32
N GLY A 991 19.41 -40.15 13.97
CA GLY A 991 20.42 -39.20 14.44
C GLY A 991 21.10 -38.38 13.33
N ILE A 992 21.65 -39.03 12.29
CA ILE A 992 22.33 -38.35 11.18
C ILE A 992 21.34 -37.69 10.22
N PRO A 993 20.22 -38.33 9.79
CA PRO A 993 19.23 -37.68 8.93
C PRO A 993 18.68 -36.38 9.54
N GLN A 994 18.33 -36.39 10.82
CA GLN A 994 17.76 -35.21 11.46
C GLN A 994 18.79 -34.09 11.64
N ALA A 995 20.07 -34.42 11.88
CA ALA A 995 21.14 -33.43 11.95
C ALA A 995 21.39 -32.78 10.58
N TRP A 996 21.45 -33.56 9.49
CA TRP A 996 21.50 -33.01 8.12
C TRP A 996 20.31 -32.11 7.81
N LEU A 997 19.09 -32.56 8.13
CA LEU A 997 17.87 -31.84 7.81
C LEU A 997 17.73 -30.56 8.63
N PHE A 998 17.85 -30.61 9.96
CA PHE A 998 17.49 -29.50 10.84
C PHE A 998 18.65 -28.62 11.28
N GLN A 999 19.86 -29.16 11.42
CA GLN A 999 21.02 -28.36 11.85
C GLN A 999 21.74 -27.72 10.64
N ILE A 1000 21.66 -28.35 9.46
CA ILE A 1000 22.27 -27.83 8.22
C ILE A 1000 21.21 -27.33 7.24
N GLY A 1001 20.40 -28.21 6.65
CA GLY A 1001 19.50 -27.89 5.54
C GLY A 1001 18.47 -26.80 5.86
N PHE A 1002 17.73 -26.98 6.95
CA PHE A 1002 16.70 -26.03 7.39
C PHE A 1002 17.29 -24.65 7.71
N ALA A 1003 18.47 -24.61 8.34
CA ALA A 1003 19.18 -23.37 8.65
C ALA A 1003 19.69 -22.64 7.40
N LEU A 1004 20.00 -23.33 6.31
CA LEU A 1004 20.37 -22.72 5.02
C LEU A 1004 19.18 -22.10 4.29
N ILE A 1005 18.00 -22.72 4.38
CA ILE A 1005 16.78 -22.24 3.70
C ILE A 1005 16.09 -21.13 4.49
N SER A 1006 16.17 -21.17 5.83
CA SER A 1006 15.43 -20.24 6.71
C SER A 1006 15.67 -18.74 6.45
N PRO A 1007 16.87 -18.24 6.09
CA PRO A 1007 17.04 -16.83 5.70
C PRO A 1007 16.19 -16.41 4.51
N LEU A 1008 15.99 -17.30 3.52
CA LEU A 1008 15.16 -17.02 2.34
C LEU A 1008 13.69 -16.91 2.73
N ILE A 1009 13.25 -17.77 3.67
CA ILE A 1009 11.90 -17.75 4.25
C ILE A 1009 11.67 -16.41 5.00
N ASP A 1010 12.61 -16.00 5.86
CA ASP A 1010 12.46 -14.75 6.62
C ASP A 1010 12.50 -13.52 5.69
N LEU A 1011 13.34 -13.53 4.64
CA LEU A 1011 13.37 -12.48 3.62
C LEU A 1011 12.05 -12.41 2.82
N ALA A 1012 11.54 -13.55 2.37
CA ALA A 1012 10.28 -13.57 1.62
C ALA A 1012 9.08 -13.16 2.50
N LEU A 1013 9.10 -13.45 3.81
CA LEU A 1013 8.12 -12.91 4.75
C LEU A 1013 8.20 -11.39 4.85
N ALA A 1014 9.41 -10.83 4.95
CA ALA A 1014 9.59 -9.37 4.98
C ALA A 1014 9.09 -8.70 3.69
N ILE A 1015 9.41 -9.27 2.52
CA ILE A 1015 8.89 -8.81 1.22
C ILE A 1015 7.36 -8.89 1.20
N SER A 1016 6.77 -10.01 1.66
CA SER A 1016 5.32 -10.18 1.73
C SER A 1016 4.64 -9.15 2.63
N ILE A 1017 5.25 -8.78 3.76
CA ILE A 1017 4.74 -7.73 4.66
C ILE A 1017 4.74 -6.39 3.94
N VAL A 1018 5.86 -6.00 3.32
CA VAL A 1018 5.97 -4.74 2.57
C VAL A 1018 4.97 -4.70 1.41
N ALA A 1019 4.89 -5.76 0.62
CA ALA A 1019 3.94 -5.89 -0.47
C ALA A 1019 2.49 -5.78 0.00
N THR A 1020 2.17 -6.35 1.18
CA THR A 1020 0.83 -6.24 1.76
C THR A 1020 0.53 -4.83 2.24
N ILE A 1021 1.49 -4.11 2.83
CA ILE A 1021 1.34 -2.70 3.19
C ILE A 1021 1.06 -1.86 1.94
N LEU A 1022 1.81 -2.09 0.87
CA LEU A 1022 1.59 -1.40 -0.42
C LEU A 1022 0.20 -1.73 -0.99
N ARG A 1023 -0.23 -3.00 -0.97
CA ARG A 1023 -1.57 -3.39 -1.41
C ARG A 1023 -2.66 -2.73 -0.58
N VAL A 1024 -2.51 -2.63 0.74
CA VAL A 1024 -3.49 -1.94 1.62
C VAL A 1024 -3.56 -0.45 1.28
N GLN A 1025 -2.43 0.19 0.97
CA GLN A 1025 -2.39 1.59 0.53
C GLN A 1025 -3.03 1.79 -0.84
N GLN A 1026 -2.84 0.85 -1.76
CA GLN A 1026 -3.36 0.92 -3.12
C GLN A 1026 -4.86 0.59 -3.20
N HIS A 1027 -5.30 -0.50 -2.56
CA HIS A 1027 -6.62 -1.12 -2.74
C HIS A 1027 -7.59 -0.88 -1.57
N GLY A 1028 -7.12 -0.23 -0.51
CA GLY A 1028 -7.86 -0.09 0.73
C GLY A 1028 -7.96 -1.38 1.56
N TRP A 1029 -8.38 -1.21 2.82
CA TRP A 1029 -8.47 -2.32 3.79
C TRP A 1029 -9.55 -3.35 3.43
N ALA A 1030 -10.65 -2.91 2.80
CA ALA A 1030 -11.80 -3.77 2.53
C ALA A 1030 -11.47 -4.96 1.63
N GLN A 1031 -10.63 -4.75 0.61
CA GLN A 1031 -10.18 -5.80 -0.32
C GLN A 1031 -9.07 -6.69 0.28
N THR A 1032 -8.19 -6.12 1.12
CA THR A 1032 -6.97 -6.81 1.60
C THR A 1032 -7.08 -7.48 2.97
N GLN A 1033 -8.12 -7.17 3.76
CA GLN A 1033 -8.28 -7.66 5.14
C GLN A 1033 -8.24 -9.18 5.29
N SER A 1034 -8.75 -9.93 4.30
CA SER A 1034 -8.91 -11.38 4.42
C SER A 1034 -7.56 -12.11 4.45
N ASP A 1035 -6.61 -11.65 3.63
CA ASP A 1035 -5.25 -12.21 3.57
C ASP A 1035 -4.45 -11.86 4.82
N VAL A 1036 -4.54 -10.62 5.29
CA VAL A 1036 -3.85 -10.16 6.50
C VAL A 1036 -4.32 -10.95 7.72
N LEU A 1037 -5.64 -11.14 7.85
CA LEU A 1037 -6.22 -11.92 8.95
C LEU A 1037 -5.78 -13.39 8.90
N ARG A 1038 -5.77 -14.00 7.71
CA ARG A 1038 -5.31 -15.38 7.52
C ARG A 1038 -3.84 -15.53 7.91
N MET A 1039 -2.97 -14.62 7.48
CA MET A 1039 -1.55 -14.58 7.88
C MET A 1039 -1.40 -14.44 9.40
N GLY A 1040 -2.18 -13.54 10.01
CA GLY A 1040 -2.19 -13.31 11.46
C GLY A 1040 -2.58 -14.58 12.24
N ILE A 1041 -3.63 -15.28 11.81
CA ILE A 1041 -4.08 -16.53 12.43
C ILE A 1041 -2.98 -17.60 12.36
N TYR A 1042 -2.36 -17.80 11.18
CA TYR A 1042 -1.27 -18.76 11.04
C TYR A 1042 -0.07 -18.42 11.94
N TRP A 1043 0.28 -17.14 12.04
CA TRP A 1043 1.38 -16.69 12.90
C TRP A 1043 1.09 -16.91 14.38
N ILE A 1044 -0.13 -16.60 14.84
CA ILE A 1044 -0.57 -16.87 16.22
C ILE A 1044 -0.52 -18.37 16.51
N LEU A 1045 -1.05 -19.21 15.62
CA LEU A 1045 -1.08 -20.66 15.80
C LEU A 1045 0.35 -21.24 15.88
N PHE A 1046 1.22 -20.86 14.96
CA PHE A 1046 2.62 -21.31 14.95
C PHE A 1046 3.37 -20.89 16.21
N THR A 1047 3.15 -19.66 16.68
CA THR A 1047 3.76 -19.13 17.89
C THR A 1047 3.24 -19.81 19.16
N ALA A 1048 1.95 -20.12 19.20
CA ALA A 1048 1.33 -20.86 20.30
C ALA A 1048 1.88 -22.29 20.41
N ILE A 1049 2.09 -22.98 19.29
CA ILE A 1049 2.69 -24.33 19.28
C ILE A 1049 4.13 -24.30 19.82
N ASP A 1050 4.94 -23.35 19.38
CA ASP A 1050 6.33 -23.20 19.86
C ASP A 1050 6.38 -22.87 21.35
N ALA A 1051 5.51 -21.95 21.81
CA ALA A 1051 5.36 -21.64 23.22
C ALA A 1051 4.95 -22.86 24.06
N LEU A 1052 4.02 -23.69 23.55
CA LEU A 1052 3.60 -24.93 24.21
C LEU A 1052 4.74 -25.95 24.29
N CYS A 1053 5.49 -26.15 23.19
CA CYS A 1053 6.64 -27.06 23.18
C CYS A 1053 7.75 -26.59 24.13
N GLY A 1054 8.04 -25.28 24.16
CA GLY A 1054 8.98 -24.68 25.10
C GLY A 1054 8.54 -24.84 26.57
N TRP A 1055 7.24 -24.63 26.85
CA TRP A 1055 6.67 -24.85 28.18
C TRP A 1055 6.80 -26.32 28.62
N ILE A 1056 6.55 -27.28 27.72
CA ILE A 1056 6.75 -28.71 27.98
C ILE A 1056 8.22 -28.97 28.32
N ALA A 1057 9.18 -28.44 27.54
CA ALA A 1057 10.60 -28.64 27.79
C ALA A 1057 11.04 -28.15 29.18
N TYR A 1058 10.59 -26.97 29.59
CA TYR A 1058 10.83 -26.43 30.93
C TYR A 1058 10.16 -27.26 32.03
N ARG A 1059 8.93 -27.75 31.81
CA ARG A 1059 8.25 -28.65 32.76
C ARG A 1059 8.97 -29.99 32.94
N LEU A 1060 9.65 -30.48 31.91
CA LEU A 1060 10.46 -31.71 31.97
C LEU A 1060 11.82 -31.50 32.64
N GLU A 1061 12.26 -30.25 32.81
CA GLU A 1061 13.52 -29.85 33.41
C GLU A 1061 13.29 -29.31 34.83
N LYS A 1062 13.14 -30.23 35.80
CA LYS A 1062 12.75 -29.91 37.20
C LYS A 1062 13.66 -28.91 37.91
N ARG A 1063 14.90 -28.73 37.43
CA ARG A 1063 15.90 -27.84 38.03
C ARG A 1063 15.92 -26.45 37.40
N GLU A 1064 15.04 -26.18 36.44
CA GLU A 1064 14.83 -24.83 35.90
C GLU A 1064 13.62 -24.18 36.56
N GLY A 1065 13.66 -22.85 36.69
CA GLY A 1065 12.57 -22.07 37.24
C GLY A 1065 11.42 -21.83 36.24
N HIS A 1066 10.80 -20.65 36.33
CA HIS A 1066 9.68 -20.26 35.48
C HIS A 1066 10.04 -20.26 33.98
N PHE A 1067 9.09 -20.72 33.15
CA PHE A 1067 9.24 -20.73 31.69
C PHE A 1067 9.34 -19.29 31.15
N PRO A 1068 10.48 -18.89 30.55
CA PRO A 1068 10.69 -17.52 30.08
C PRO A 1068 10.08 -17.32 28.68
N LEU A 1069 8.75 -17.31 28.59
CA LEU A 1069 7.99 -17.23 27.33
C LEU A 1069 8.48 -16.09 26.41
N PHE A 1070 8.53 -14.86 26.91
CA PHE A 1070 8.94 -13.70 26.12
C PHE A 1070 10.38 -13.82 25.62
N LEU A 1071 11.25 -14.46 26.40
CA LEU A 1071 12.64 -14.64 26.02
C LEU A 1071 12.76 -15.64 24.86
N LEU A 1072 11.98 -16.74 24.89
CA LEU A 1072 11.88 -17.70 23.79
C LEU A 1072 11.35 -17.01 22.51
N LEU A 1073 10.25 -16.26 22.61
CA LEU A 1073 9.66 -15.58 21.45
C LEU A 1073 10.62 -14.54 20.84
N ALA A 1074 11.35 -13.80 21.68
CA ALA A 1074 12.33 -12.81 21.22
C ALA A 1074 13.53 -13.41 20.47
N GLN A 1075 13.88 -14.69 20.69
CA GLN A 1075 14.98 -15.35 19.97
C GLN A 1075 14.78 -15.38 18.45
N ARG A 1076 13.53 -15.32 17.99
CA ARG A 1076 13.18 -15.39 16.56
C ARG A 1076 13.71 -14.20 15.75
N PHE A 1077 13.90 -13.04 16.38
CA PHE A 1077 14.28 -11.82 15.68
C PHE A 1077 15.79 -11.57 15.60
N VAL A 1078 16.55 -11.98 16.62
CA VAL A 1078 18.01 -11.71 16.69
C VAL A 1078 18.81 -13.01 16.74
N TYR A 1079 18.54 -13.85 17.75
CA TYR A 1079 19.32 -15.07 18.00
C TYR A 1079 19.34 -16.00 16.78
N ARG A 1080 18.15 -16.22 16.19
CA ARG A 1080 17.96 -17.09 15.02
C ARG A 1080 18.74 -16.60 13.79
N GLN A 1081 18.79 -15.28 13.56
CA GLN A 1081 19.52 -14.67 12.44
C GLN A 1081 21.03 -14.88 12.56
N ILE A 1082 21.55 -14.78 13.79
CA ILE A 1082 22.96 -15.11 14.07
C ILE A 1082 23.22 -16.58 13.76
N MET A 1083 22.33 -17.51 14.18
CA MET A 1083 22.49 -18.94 13.92
C MET A 1083 22.51 -19.26 12.42
N TYR A 1084 21.68 -18.61 11.61
CA TYR A 1084 21.74 -18.82 10.16
C TYR A 1084 23.06 -18.35 9.56
N SER A 1085 23.49 -17.13 9.92
CA SER A 1085 24.73 -16.56 9.40
C SER A 1085 25.93 -17.47 9.69
N VAL A 1086 25.90 -18.11 10.87
CA VAL A 1086 26.88 -19.09 11.32
C VAL A 1086 26.88 -20.34 10.44
N VAL A 1087 25.71 -20.93 10.15
CA VAL A 1087 25.61 -22.14 9.31
C VAL A 1087 25.99 -21.84 7.86
N VAL A 1088 25.52 -20.74 7.29
CA VAL A 1088 25.90 -20.28 5.94
C VAL A 1088 27.42 -20.10 5.84
N ARG A 1089 28.04 -19.48 6.85
CA ARG A 1089 29.49 -19.33 6.94
C ARG A 1089 30.20 -20.68 7.07
N ALA A 1090 29.69 -21.62 7.87
CA ALA A 1090 30.26 -22.95 8.02
C ALA A 1090 30.24 -23.75 6.71
N VAL A 1091 29.11 -23.76 5.98
CA VAL A 1091 29.00 -24.42 4.67
C VAL A 1091 29.89 -23.74 3.64
N THR A 1092 29.94 -22.41 3.63
CA THR A 1092 30.85 -21.66 2.73
C THR A 1092 32.32 -21.99 3.01
N ALA A 1093 32.70 -22.11 4.28
CA ALA A 1093 34.04 -22.55 4.66
C ALA A 1093 34.28 -24.00 4.17
N ALA A 1094 33.34 -24.92 4.36
CA ALA A 1094 33.50 -26.31 3.93
C ALA A 1094 33.63 -26.45 2.40
N ILE A 1095 32.97 -25.58 1.63
CA ILE A 1095 33.10 -25.51 0.17
C ILE A 1095 34.47 -24.95 -0.23
N ARG A 1096 34.94 -23.87 0.42
CA ARG A 1096 36.23 -23.22 0.09
C ARG A 1096 37.46 -24.00 0.54
N GLY A 1097 37.32 -24.82 1.59
CA GLY A 1097 38.37 -25.65 2.19
C GLY A 1097 39.52 -24.91 2.89
N PRO A 1098 39.31 -23.79 3.61
CA PRO A 1098 40.38 -23.18 4.39
C PRO A 1098 40.75 -24.05 5.59
N TRP A 1099 41.95 -23.85 6.13
CA TRP A 1099 42.28 -24.36 7.47
C TRP A 1099 41.51 -23.56 8.51
N VAL A 1100 40.77 -24.24 9.40
CA VAL A 1100 39.97 -23.61 10.46
C VAL A 1100 40.47 -24.13 11.81
N GLY A 1101 41.10 -23.25 12.59
CA GLY A 1101 41.62 -23.57 13.92
C GLY A 1101 40.62 -23.36 15.06
N TRP A 1102 41.00 -23.80 16.27
CA TRP A 1102 40.11 -23.87 17.44
C TRP A 1102 39.68 -22.51 18.03
N GLY A 1103 40.39 -21.41 17.75
CA GLY A 1103 40.00 -20.01 18.02
C GLY A 1103 39.53 -19.68 19.46
N LYS A 1104 40.37 -18.99 20.26
CA LYS A 1104 40.10 -18.68 21.68
C LYS A 1104 38.79 -17.90 21.93
N LEU A 1105 38.04 -18.32 22.95
CA LEU A 1105 36.94 -17.57 23.57
C LEU A 1105 37.46 -16.90 24.86
N GLU A 1106 37.13 -15.63 25.09
CA GLU A 1106 37.46 -14.95 26.36
C GLU A 1106 36.57 -15.47 27.49
N ARG A 1107 37.16 -15.77 28.66
CA ARG A 1107 36.48 -16.30 29.85
C ARG A 1107 36.41 -15.24 30.96
N SER A 1108 35.26 -15.11 31.60
CA SER A 1108 35.01 -14.17 32.70
C SER A 1108 35.19 -14.78 34.08
N GLY A 1109 35.10 -16.12 34.21
CA GLY A 1109 35.22 -16.84 35.48
C GLY A 1109 33.99 -16.74 36.38
N ARG A 1110 32.84 -16.30 35.85
CA ARG A 1110 31.60 -16.04 36.60
C ARG A 1110 30.62 -17.21 36.57
N VAL A 1111 31.08 -18.44 36.81
CA VAL A 1111 30.20 -19.61 36.89
C VAL A 1111 29.69 -19.77 38.33
N ALA A 1112 28.38 -19.64 38.53
CA ALA A 1112 27.73 -19.90 39.80
C ALA A 1112 26.50 -20.80 39.60
N GLN A 1113 26.19 -21.63 40.58
CA GLN A 1113 24.89 -22.29 40.65
C GLN A 1113 23.83 -21.19 40.88
N PRO A 1114 22.76 -21.10 40.06
CA PRO A 1114 21.65 -20.21 40.36
C PRO A 1114 21.04 -20.61 41.71
N GLY A 1115 20.91 -19.64 42.62
CA GLY A 1115 20.28 -19.82 43.92
C GLY A 1115 18.79 -20.16 43.83
#